data_AF-A0AAW5KBC4-F1
#
_entry.id   AF-A0AAW5KBC4-F1
#
_cell.length_a   1.000
_cell.length_b   1.000
_cell.length_c   1.000
_cell.angle_alpha   90.00
_cell.angle_beta   90.00
_cell.angle_gamma   90.00
#
_symmetry.space_group_name_H-M   'P 1'
#
loop_
_entity.id
_entity.type
_entity.pdbx_description
1 polymer ?
#
loop_
_entity_poly.entity_id
_entity_poly.type
_entity_poly.pdbx_seq_one_letter_code
_entity_poly.pdbx_strand_id
1 'polypeptide(L)'
;MNKRLGCWALSLLLAVAMLAAVPFAQGTSVLHIGAGGDFPTVGEAFASLGENTGDLTLLLSEDLGEEGDLVVPADRGITSLTLDSGDGQNHTLGAYRFFANGVPLTVNRAKVRYLYGGGLDRTVPSTEVTVRGGSIGWLLGGGTADQPGGEARVTGQAAVTFDHADTVFHSDDYLWGGGYANVQGADVSVGSVKIEILGTDLPEREIMGGGMASDSDCNADAGQVSIAIRNSALHGDVYGGGHCDTATASARSQNTSVTISDSDFPLYNGDYGGNILGGGFLFNGGGSVDISGTAKLDIRNSTITAAIGGPLGLSSKSVSAGNTSVTLQHCTVRQLVSGGCYSGDGVAAVQCENADVRIVDGITFPDGGAIYAQGYVEETGTAVATGRASLSIEGAAVSVDAISGVTDLTLSAPLTVGQSWEPAPSGAAAVTLKGGWTDGDAAITYQGDAPQQGWFAFAEEGPADYRPGEEAVWAVHAPDLHLTAQVVGEGTLSPAGVQTVGWNQSITYTAQPADGWALQSVTADGESVPFEGDRFSLSQLRADTQLVITFAKQPLDLKDTGTEVQLHCPPAAIPEGVSPSAVTLQAERLQEEAEDWPLVQSALDEVADRYTAFDISLLCDGSKIQPSGKVAVRIPIPDGYDADRLAVYRVEPTGARVPYPVEVKDGFACFETDHFSYYVLAQKAEETPPAEGALLFEQPTNGRLTAAADGQPVESGVSLPEGTVVLFTALPAAGYQLESWKLDGQTLAGEDGLQLRVTVGKEGARVAVTFQAREQQPTPAPTPPTPSAGGGSPYTGDSTPLPLLTALLLAGGAAAILRRRR
;
A
#
# COMPACT_ATOMS: atom_id res chain seq x y z
N MET A 1 55.61 -11.36 -97.20
CA MET A 1 55.72 -9.89 -97.31
C MET A 1 55.01 -9.28 -96.11
N ASN A 2 55.79 -8.70 -95.19
CA ASN A 2 55.48 -7.56 -94.31
C ASN A 2 54.07 -7.36 -93.72
N LYS A 3 54.03 -7.36 -92.36
CA LYS A 3 53.61 -6.26 -91.45
C LYS A 3 52.15 -5.73 -91.58
N ARG A 4 51.46 -5.18 -90.57
CA ARG A 4 51.52 -5.00 -89.11
C ARG A 4 50.30 -4.10 -88.81
N LEU A 5 49.65 -4.35 -87.66
CA LEU A 5 48.95 -3.41 -86.75
C LEU A 5 47.76 -2.53 -87.20
N GLY A 6 46.74 -2.49 -86.33
CA GLY A 6 45.94 -1.30 -86.02
C GLY A 6 44.42 -1.56 -85.95
N CYS A 7 43.87 -2.25 -84.95
CA CYS A 7 43.47 -1.76 -83.63
C CYS A 7 42.13 -0.99 -83.56
N TRP A 8 41.16 -1.65 -82.91
CA TRP A 8 40.20 -1.15 -81.91
C TRP A 8 39.04 -0.22 -82.33
N ALA A 9 37.87 -0.55 -81.77
CA ALA A 9 36.61 0.21 -81.66
C ALA A 9 35.51 -0.05 -82.70
N LEU A 10 35.02 -1.29 -82.83
CA LEU A 10 33.64 -1.52 -83.32
C LEU A 10 33.04 -2.87 -82.91
N SER A 11 33.28 -3.33 -81.68
CA SER A 11 32.69 -4.58 -81.16
C SER A 11 32.23 -4.49 -79.70
N LEU A 12 31.97 -3.28 -79.19
CA LEU A 12 31.64 -3.04 -77.78
C LEU A 12 30.33 -2.25 -77.57
N LEU A 13 29.32 -2.45 -78.41
CA LEU A 13 28.03 -1.74 -78.29
C LEU A 13 26.78 -2.61 -78.55
N LEU A 14 26.90 -3.94 -78.50
CA LEU A 14 25.76 -4.86 -78.61
C LEU A 14 25.97 -6.11 -77.74
N ALA A 15 26.16 -5.92 -76.43
CA ALA A 15 26.04 -6.96 -75.40
C ALA A 15 25.87 -6.38 -73.97
N VAL A 16 25.45 -5.12 -73.83
CA VAL A 16 25.19 -4.47 -72.54
C VAL A 16 23.89 -3.70 -72.67
N ALA A 17 22.76 -4.40 -72.49
CA ALA A 17 21.43 -3.86 -72.16
C ALA A 17 20.36 -4.96 -72.30
N MET A 18 20.41 -6.00 -71.46
CA MET A 18 19.22 -6.80 -71.08
C MET A 18 19.46 -7.43 -69.70
N LEU A 19 19.59 -6.57 -68.69
CA LEU A 19 19.27 -6.85 -67.29
C LEU A 19 18.43 -5.65 -66.87
N ALA A 20 17.23 -5.55 -67.44
CA ALA A 20 16.23 -4.63 -66.92
C ALA A 20 15.77 -5.26 -65.60
N ALA A 21 16.05 -4.60 -64.48
CA ALA A 21 15.40 -4.89 -63.22
C ALA A 21 13.90 -4.98 -63.50
N VAL A 22 13.30 -6.15 -63.25
CA VAL A 22 11.86 -6.30 -63.38
C VAL A 22 11.24 -5.32 -62.39
N PRO A 23 10.41 -4.36 -62.82
CA PRO A 23 9.75 -3.46 -61.89
C PRO A 23 8.70 -4.27 -61.15
N PHE A 24 9.05 -4.78 -59.97
CA PHE A 24 8.10 -5.44 -59.10
C PHE A 24 7.12 -4.38 -58.58
N ALA A 25 5.84 -4.56 -58.93
CA ALA A 25 4.74 -3.81 -58.36
C ALA A 25 4.56 -4.22 -56.88
N GLN A 26 4.01 -3.32 -56.06
CA GLN A 26 3.63 -3.63 -54.67
C GLN A 26 2.69 -4.85 -54.63
N GLY A 27 3.25 -6.02 -54.33
CA GLY A 27 2.58 -7.32 -54.27
C GLY A 27 3.59 -8.42 -54.00
N THR A 28 3.13 -9.55 -53.44
CA THR A 28 3.97 -10.72 -53.13
C THR A 28 4.73 -11.18 -54.37
N SER A 29 6.06 -11.16 -54.31
CA SER A 29 6.94 -11.63 -55.36
C SER A 29 7.20 -13.12 -55.15
N VAL A 30 6.93 -13.96 -56.15
CA VAL A 30 7.17 -15.40 -56.10
C VAL A 30 8.26 -15.73 -57.13
N LEU A 31 9.34 -16.36 -56.69
CA LEU A 31 10.44 -16.80 -57.54
C LEU A 31 10.58 -18.32 -57.49
N HIS A 32 10.64 -18.96 -58.65
CA HIS A 32 10.88 -20.39 -58.78
C HIS A 32 12.39 -20.67 -58.84
N ILE A 33 12.89 -21.50 -57.94
CA ILE A 33 14.33 -21.78 -57.80
C ILE A 33 14.63 -23.25 -58.08
N GLY A 34 15.61 -23.49 -58.95
CA GLY A 34 16.04 -24.82 -59.39
C GLY A 34 15.83 -25.04 -60.89
N ALA A 35 15.96 -26.30 -61.33
CA ALA A 35 15.91 -26.70 -62.72
C ALA A 35 14.64 -26.24 -63.43
N GLY A 36 14.80 -25.34 -64.40
CA GLY A 36 13.70 -24.78 -65.19
C GLY A 36 12.91 -23.67 -64.49
N GLY A 37 13.35 -23.21 -63.32
CA GLY A 37 12.81 -22.03 -62.63
C GLY A 37 13.34 -20.69 -63.16
N ASP A 38 12.99 -19.61 -62.47
CA ASP A 38 13.44 -18.24 -62.76
C ASP A 38 14.94 -18.09 -62.53
N PHE A 39 15.46 -18.77 -61.50
CA PHE A 39 16.89 -18.78 -61.14
C PHE A 39 17.34 -20.20 -60.78
N PRO A 40 18.60 -20.58 -61.09
CA PRO A 40 19.13 -21.89 -60.72
C PRO A 40 19.43 -21.99 -59.22
N THR A 41 19.72 -20.88 -58.55
CA THR A 41 20.07 -20.86 -57.12
C THR A 41 19.43 -19.69 -56.37
N VAL A 42 19.43 -19.77 -55.03
CA VAL A 42 18.89 -18.70 -54.17
C VAL A 42 19.83 -17.49 -54.18
N GLY A 43 21.14 -17.70 -54.20
CA GLY A 43 22.12 -16.62 -54.30
C GLY A 43 21.92 -15.76 -55.56
N GLU A 44 21.70 -16.41 -56.72
CA GLU A 44 21.41 -15.71 -57.97
C GLU A 44 20.08 -14.96 -57.93
N ALA A 45 19.05 -15.55 -57.31
CA ALA A 45 17.77 -14.89 -57.12
C ALA A 45 17.91 -13.61 -56.28
N PHE A 46 18.59 -13.67 -55.13
CA PHE A 46 18.84 -12.50 -54.29
C PHE A 46 19.63 -11.39 -55.01
N ALA A 47 20.63 -11.75 -55.82
CA ALA A 47 21.41 -10.78 -56.59
C ALA A 47 20.57 -10.04 -57.65
N SER A 48 19.47 -10.63 -58.10
CA SER A 48 18.59 -10.07 -59.13
C SER A 48 17.52 -9.10 -58.61
N LEU A 49 17.29 -9.06 -57.29
CA LEU A 49 16.19 -8.32 -56.68
C LEU A 49 16.33 -6.80 -56.82
N GLY A 50 15.18 -6.11 -56.93
CA GLY A 50 15.10 -4.65 -56.91
C GLY A 50 15.21 -4.06 -55.49
N GLU A 51 15.22 -2.72 -55.39
CA GLU A 51 15.36 -2.00 -54.09
C GLU A 51 14.12 -2.09 -53.19
N ASN A 52 12.94 -2.44 -53.74
CA ASN A 52 11.65 -2.45 -53.02
C ASN A 52 10.89 -3.75 -53.25
N THR A 53 11.50 -4.89 -52.91
CA THR A 53 10.97 -6.23 -53.21
C THR A 53 9.65 -6.53 -52.47
N GLY A 54 9.46 -6.01 -51.25
CA GLY A 54 8.31 -6.34 -50.42
C GLY A 54 8.34 -7.80 -49.95
N ASP A 55 7.19 -8.46 -49.94
CA ASP A 55 7.08 -9.86 -49.52
C ASP A 55 7.61 -10.79 -50.62
N LEU A 56 8.49 -11.74 -50.25
CA LEU A 56 9.15 -12.65 -51.17
C LEU A 56 8.84 -14.11 -50.81
N THR A 57 8.50 -14.92 -51.80
CA THR A 57 8.39 -16.38 -51.68
C THR A 57 9.37 -17.05 -52.63
N LEU A 58 10.22 -17.92 -52.09
CA LEU A 58 11.10 -18.80 -52.87
C LEU A 58 10.46 -20.19 -52.95
N LEU A 59 10.08 -20.59 -54.17
CA LEU A 59 9.51 -21.90 -54.46
C LEU A 59 10.59 -22.83 -55.02
N LEU A 60 11.07 -23.74 -54.17
CA LEU A 60 12.07 -24.74 -54.53
C LEU A 60 11.42 -25.86 -55.36
N SER A 61 12.09 -26.28 -56.44
CA SER A 61 11.65 -27.40 -57.29
C SER A 61 12.53 -28.65 -57.20
N GLU A 62 13.70 -28.55 -56.57
CA GLU A 62 14.66 -29.65 -56.38
C GLU A 62 15.60 -29.34 -55.20
N ASP A 63 16.34 -30.35 -54.73
CA ASP A 63 17.47 -30.14 -53.82
C ASP A 63 18.58 -29.34 -54.54
N LEU A 64 18.86 -28.13 -54.04
CA LEU A 64 19.89 -27.25 -54.60
C LEU A 64 21.30 -27.66 -54.12
N GLY A 65 22.32 -27.38 -54.95
CA GLY A 65 23.72 -27.63 -54.60
C GLY A 65 24.26 -26.65 -53.55
N GLU A 66 25.39 -26.98 -52.91
CA GLU A 66 26.00 -26.16 -51.85
C GLU A 66 26.50 -24.79 -52.37
N GLU A 67 26.00 -23.70 -51.79
CA GLU A 67 26.40 -22.30 -52.04
C GLU A 67 27.20 -21.68 -50.89
N GLY A 68 27.43 -22.42 -49.79
CA GLY A 68 28.06 -21.88 -48.59
C GLY A 68 27.09 -21.04 -47.77
N ASP A 69 27.45 -19.81 -47.42
CA ASP A 69 26.60 -18.92 -46.64
C ASP A 69 25.65 -18.14 -47.54
N LEU A 70 24.36 -18.17 -47.19
CA LEU A 70 23.32 -17.38 -47.83
C LEU A 70 22.76 -16.35 -46.86
N VAL A 71 22.92 -15.07 -47.20
CA VAL A 71 22.48 -13.93 -46.37
C VAL A 71 21.39 -13.17 -47.11
N VAL A 72 20.23 -12.99 -46.47
CA VAL A 72 19.14 -12.18 -47.03
C VAL A 72 19.60 -10.72 -47.17
N PRO A 73 19.52 -10.12 -48.37
CA PRO A 73 20.10 -8.81 -48.64
C PRO A 73 19.24 -7.69 -48.05
N ALA A 74 19.80 -6.96 -47.08
CA ALA A 74 19.07 -5.92 -46.35
C ALA A 74 18.79 -4.64 -47.16
N ASP A 75 19.40 -4.48 -48.33
CA ASP A 75 19.26 -3.32 -49.21
C ASP A 75 18.18 -3.50 -50.28
N ARG A 76 17.47 -4.65 -50.30
CA ARG A 76 16.46 -5.00 -51.32
C ARG A 76 15.01 -4.75 -50.90
N GLY A 77 14.81 -4.13 -49.74
CA GLY A 77 13.47 -3.79 -49.25
C GLY A 77 12.55 -5.00 -49.09
N ILE A 78 13.11 -6.16 -48.70
CA ILE A 78 12.34 -7.37 -48.42
C ILE A 78 11.65 -7.22 -47.05
N THR A 79 10.33 -7.31 -47.02
CA THR A 79 9.53 -7.15 -45.79
C THR A 79 9.21 -8.46 -45.11
N SER A 80 9.15 -9.56 -45.87
CA SER A 80 9.04 -10.93 -45.36
C SER A 80 9.58 -11.93 -46.40
N LEU A 81 10.04 -13.09 -45.93
CA LEU A 81 10.55 -14.16 -46.77
C LEU A 81 9.84 -15.48 -46.42
N THR A 82 9.36 -16.20 -47.44
CA THR A 82 8.81 -17.54 -47.31
C THR A 82 9.65 -18.55 -48.11
N LEU A 83 10.06 -19.64 -47.47
CA LEU A 83 10.68 -20.79 -48.11
C LEU A 83 9.66 -21.92 -48.24
N ASP A 84 9.35 -22.32 -49.47
CA ASP A 84 8.33 -23.31 -49.76
C ASP A 84 8.68 -24.14 -51.01
N SER A 85 7.87 -25.13 -51.33
CA SER A 85 8.05 -25.99 -52.51
C SER A 85 6.76 -26.17 -53.29
N GLY A 86 6.87 -26.17 -54.63
CA GLY A 86 5.71 -26.32 -55.52
C GLY A 86 5.17 -27.75 -55.63
N ASP A 87 5.96 -28.75 -55.24
CA ASP A 87 5.65 -30.18 -55.35
C ASP A 87 5.31 -30.84 -54.00
N GLY A 88 5.32 -30.06 -52.91
CA GLY A 88 5.02 -30.50 -51.56
C GLY A 88 6.15 -31.29 -50.88
N GLN A 89 7.31 -31.45 -51.51
CA GLN A 89 8.48 -32.10 -50.90
C GLN A 89 9.37 -31.10 -50.16
N ASN A 90 10.18 -31.58 -49.21
CA ASN A 90 11.19 -30.74 -48.58
C ASN A 90 12.47 -30.75 -49.44
N HIS A 91 12.82 -29.59 -49.99
CA HIS A 91 14.01 -29.42 -50.83
C HIS A 91 15.11 -28.64 -50.13
N THR A 92 16.35 -29.03 -50.36
CA THR A 92 17.55 -28.41 -49.78
C THR A 92 17.76 -27.03 -50.39
N LEU A 93 17.92 -26.02 -49.53
CA LEU A 93 18.11 -24.63 -49.94
C LEU A 93 19.48 -24.39 -50.60
N GLY A 94 20.42 -25.32 -50.45
CA GLY A 94 21.82 -25.17 -50.89
C GLY A 94 22.69 -24.37 -49.91
N ALA A 95 22.10 -23.76 -48.86
CA ALA A 95 22.85 -23.05 -47.83
C ALA A 95 23.47 -24.03 -46.80
N TYR A 96 24.76 -23.87 -46.51
CA TYR A 96 25.33 -24.42 -45.28
C TYR A 96 24.82 -23.62 -44.06
N ARG A 97 25.02 -22.28 -44.07
CA ARG A 97 24.38 -21.35 -43.12
C ARG A 97 23.44 -20.40 -43.86
N PHE A 98 22.22 -20.26 -43.38
CA PHE A 98 21.24 -19.31 -43.89
C PHE A 98 20.94 -18.24 -42.85
N PHE A 99 21.12 -16.97 -43.22
CA PHE A 99 20.90 -15.82 -42.36
C PHE A 99 19.71 -15.00 -42.86
N ALA A 100 18.61 -15.01 -42.10
CA ALA A 100 17.44 -14.20 -42.39
C ALA A 100 17.70 -12.70 -42.20
N ASN A 101 18.78 -12.34 -41.47
CA ASN A 101 19.26 -10.96 -41.35
C ASN A 101 18.19 -10.00 -40.80
N GLY A 102 17.36 -10.49 -39.88
CA GLY A 102 16.25 -9.76 -39.26
C GLY A 102 14.99 -9.63 -40.13
N VAL A 103 14.97 -10.20 -41.34
CA VAL A 103 13.76 -10.29 -42.16
C VAL A 103 12.86 -11.40 -41.61
N PRO A 104 11.56 -11.14 -41.34
CA PRO A 104 10.62 -12.17 -40.94
C PRO A 104 10.63 -13.35 -41.92
N LEU A 105 10.90 -14.54 -41.42
CA LEU A 105 11.09 -15.75 -42.20
C LEU A 105 10.01 -16.77 -41.87
N THR A 106 9.33 -17.31 -42.89
CA THR A 106 8.48 -18.49 -42.77
C THR A 106 9.09 -19.66 -43.53
N VAL A 107 9.26 -20.79 -42.85
CA VAL A 107 9.69 -22.07 -43.45
C VAL A 107 8.49 -23.00 -43.51
N ASN A 108 7.95 -23.20 -44.72
CA ASN A 108 6.88 -24.15 -44.95
C ASN A 108 7.45 -25.52 -45.34
N ARG A 109 8.34 -25.56 -46.34
CA ARG A 109 8.88 -26.80 -46.92
C ARG A 109 10.28 -26.60 -47.51
N ALA A 110 11.30 -26.54 -46.65
CA ALA A 110 12.69 -26.48 -47.07
C ALA A 110 13.58 -27.27 -46.12
N LYS A 111 14.73 -27.75 -46.63
CA LYS A 111 15.82 -28.29 -45.81
C LYS A 111 16.90 -27.23 -45.63
N VAL A 112 17.20 -26.87 -44.38
CA VAL A 112 18.20 -25.85 -44.00
C VAL A 112 19.09 -26.42 -42.90
N ARG A 113 20.41 -26.42 -43.09
CA ARG A 113 21.31 -27.04 -42.12
C ARG A 113 21.52 -26.18 -40.87
N TYR A 114 21.93 -24.92 -41.04
CA TYR A 114 22.01 -23.93 -39.96
C TYR A 114 21.18 -22.72 -40.32
N LEU A 115 20.14 -22.45 -39.55
CA LEU A 115 19.22 -21.34 -39.75
C LEU A 115 19.42 -20.29 -38.65
N TYR A 116 19.76 -19.07 -39.05
CA TYR A 116 19.89 -17.91 -38.17
C TYR A 116 18.80 -16.89 -38.49
N GLY A 117 18.02 -16.48 -37.48
CA GLY A 117 17.11 -15.35 -37.59
C GLY A 117 17.85 -14.02 -37.72
N GLY A 118 19.01 -13.91 -37.07
CA GLY A 118 19.85 -12.72 -37.05
C GLY A 118 20.80 -12.59 -38.25
N GLY A 119 21.74 -11.64 -38.12
CA GLY A 119 22.75 -11.36 -39.14
C GLY A 119 24.07 -12.11 -38.93
N LEU A 120 24.90 -12.10 -39.97
CA LEU A 120 26.32 -12.45 -39.92
C LEU A 120 27.13 -11.15 -39.76
N ASP A 121 27.91 -11.01 -38.68
CA ASP A 121 28.69 -9.81 -38.34
C ASP A 121 27.88 -8.50 -38.40
N ARG A 122 26.58 -8.60 -38.04
CA ARG A 122 25.63 -7.49 -38.19
C ARG A 122 24.61 -7.44 -37.07
N THR A 123 24.43 -6.25 -36.52
CA THR A 123 23.34 -5.94 -35.60
C THR A 123 22.01 -5.71 -36.33
N VAL A 124 20.94 -6.31 -35.83
CA VAL A 124 19.56 -6.17 -36.34
C VAL A 124 18.59 -5.80 -35.21
N PRO A 125 17.46 -5.11 -35.50
CA PRO A 125 16.53 -4.68 -34.46
C PRO A 125 15.72 -5.82 -33.85
N SER A 126 15.32 -6.81 -34.64
CA SER A 126 14.49 -7.95 -34.20
C SER A 126 14.62 -9.09 -35.20
N THR A 127 14.19 -10.29 -34.82
CA THR A 127 14.11 -11.45 -35.70
C THR A 127 12.80 -12.19 -35.46
N GLU A 128 12.26 -12.81 -36.51
CA GLU A 128 11.04 -13.61 -36.44
C GLU A 128 11.20 -14.79 -37.40
N VAL A 129 11.19 -16.00 -36.86
CA VAL A 129 11.29 -17.24 -37.63
C VAL A 129 10.08 -18.12 -37.29
N THR A 130 9.21 -18.35 -38.27
CA THR A 130 8.08 -19.27 -38.16
C THR A 130 8.35 -20.54 -38.94
N VAL A 131 8.23 -21.69 -38.29
CA VAL A 131 8.38 -23.02 -38.88
C VAL A 131 7.03 -23.71 -38.91
N ARG A 132 6.58 -24.10 -40.10
CA ARG A 132 5.37 -24.90 -40.34
C ARG A 132 5.68 -26.26 -40.93
N GLY A 133 6.90 -26.45 -41.40
CA GLY A 133 7.39 -27.73 -41.88
C GLY A 133 8.80 -27.60 -42.43
N GLY A 134 9.31 -28.68 -43.00
CA GLY A 134 10.67 -28.73 -43.52
C GLY A 134 11.60 -29.60 -42.70
N SER A 135 12.90 -29.44 -42.94
CA SER A 135 13.96 -30.05 -42.15
C SER A 135 14.96 -28.99 -41.78
N ILE A 136 15.12 -28.74 -40.49
CA ILE A 136 16.05 -27.73 -40.00
C ILE A 136 17.03 -28.48 -39.11
N GLY A 137 18.33 -28.26 -39.31
CA GLY A 137 19.33 -28.78 -38.39
C GLY A 137 19.34 -27.93 -37.12
N TRP A 138 20.24 -26.95 -37.08
CA TRP A 138 20.27 -25.98 -35.99
C TRP A 138 19.43 -24.76 -36.33
N LEU A 139 18.63 -24.31 -35.35
CA LEU A 139 17.86 -23.07 -35.45
C LEU A 139 18.29 -22.12 -34.34
N LEU A 140 18.71 -20.93 -34.73
CA LEU A 140 19.11 -19.85 -33.83
C LEU A 140 18.26 -18.61 -34.06
N GLY A 141 17.64 -18.10 -33.01
CA GLY A 141 16.88 -16.85 -33.08
C GLY A 141 17.78 -15.63 -33.35
N GLY A 142 19.01 -15.66 -32.85
CA GLY A 142 20.02 -14.60 -33.01
C GLY A 142 20.93 -14.74 -34.24
N GLY A 143 22.04 -14.02 -34.22
CA GLY A 143 23.07 -14.03 -35.27
C GLY A 143 24.34 -14.79 -34.89
N THR A 144 25.39 -14.61 -35.70
CA THR A 144 26.75 -15.10 -35.44
C THR A 144 27.77 -14.06 -35.95
N ALA A 145 28.96 -14.06 -35.37
CA ALA A 145 30.07 -13.25 -35.86
C ALA A 145 31.25 -14.14 -36.26
N ASP A 146 31.91 -13.85 -37.38
CA ASP A 146 33.02 -14.65 -37.92
C ASP A 146 34.39 -13.98 -37.70
N GLN A 147 34.41 -12.77 -37.11
CA GLN A 147 35.64 -12.03 -36.83
C GLN A 147 35.89 -11.88 -35.31
N PRO A 148 37.15 -11.91 -34.85
CA PRO A 148 37.47 -11.61 -33.46
C PRO A 148 36.99 -10.23 -33.03
N GLY A 149 36.24 -10.17 -31.93
CA GLY A 149 35.58 -8.94 -31.47
C GLY A 149 34.39 -8.49 -32.34
N GLY A 150 33.92 -9.32 -33.26
CA GLY A 150 32.78 -9.03 -34.15
C GLY A 150 31.46 -8.95 -33.38
N GLU A 151 30.48 -8.25 -33.94
CA GLU A 151 29.17 -8.07 -33.31
C GLU A 151 28.05 -8.53 -34.24
N ALA A 152 27.13 -9.35 -33.72
CA ALA A 152 25.93 -9.79 -34.42
C ALA A 152 24.70 -9.80 -33.51
N ARG A 153 24.43 -8.63 -32.90
CA ARG A 153 23.39 -8.46 -31.87
C ARG A 153 21.97 -8.39 -32.43
N VAL A 154 20.99 -8.84 -31.66
CA VAL A 154 19.57 -8.52 -31.86
C VAL A 154 19.15 -7.57 -30.75
N THR A 155 18.96 -6.28 -31.04
CA THR A 155 18.76 -5.28 -29.98
C THR A 155 17.39 -5.38 -29.30
N GLY A 156 16.38 -5.91 -30.00
CA GLY A 156 15.03 -6.16 -29.50
C GLY A 156 14.78 -7.65 -29.25
N GLN A 157 13.67 -8.16 -29.79
CA GLN A 157 13.25 -9.55 -29.61
C GLN A 157 13.75 -10.45 -30.73
N ALA A 158 14.23 -11.63 -30.37
CA ALA A 158 14.35 -12.78 -31.27
C ALA A 158 13.18 -13.75 -31.01
N ALA A 159 12.36 -13.99 -32.03
CA ALA A 159 11.20 -14.85 -31.93
C ALA A 159 11.35 -16.09 -32.83
N VAL A 160 11.09 -17.27 -32.26
CA VAL A 160 11.02 -18.54 -32.98
C VAL A 160 9.70 -19.21 -32.66
N THR A 161 8.93 -19.54 -33.69
CA THR A 161 7.60 -20.16 -33.54
C THR A 161 7.52 -21.44 -34.38
N PHE A 162 7.17 -22.55 -33.73
CA PHE A 162 6.70 -23.77 -34.38
C PHE A 162 5.19 -23.81 -34.28
N ASP A 163 4.51 -23.71 -35.42
CA ASP A 163 3.04 -23.63 -35.52
C ASP A 163 2.52 -24.86 -36.26
N HIS A 164 2.06 -25.85 -35.49
CA HIS A 164 1.53 -27.13 -35.99
C HIS A 164 2.46 -27.76 -37.03
N ALA A 165 3.75 -27.74 -36.74
CA ALA A 165 4.78 -27.91 -37.75
C ALA A 165 4.98 -29.39 -38.09
N ASP A 166 5.01 -29.73 -39.38
CA ASP A 166 5.39 -31.06 -39.87
C ASP A 166 6.89 -31.07 -40.18
N THR A 167 7.72 -31.20 -39.14
CA THR A 167 9.17 -31.04 -39.25
C THR A 167 9.94 -32.33 -39.07
N VAL A 168 10.99 -32.51 -39.88
CA VAL A 168 11.94 -33.61 -39.76
C VAL A 168 13.28 -33.06 -39.29
N PHE A 169 13.70 -33.41 -38.08
CA PHE A 169 15.02 -33.05 -37.55
C PHE A 169 15.85 -34.31 -37.39
N HIS A 170 17.17 -34.15 -37.38
CA HIS A 170 18.13 -35.23 -37.17
C HIS A 170 18.50 -35.35 -35.69
N SER A 171 19.08 -36.48 -35.30
CA SER A 171 19.72 -36.64 -33.99
C SER A 171 20.86 -35.61 -33.85
N ASP A 172 20.97 -34.97 -32.69
CA ASP A 172 21.97 -33.93 -32.32
C ASP A 172 21.70 -32.49 -32.84
N ASP A 173 20.43 -32.18 -33.16
CA ASP A 173 20.01 -30.85 -33.60
C ASP A 173 19.51 -29.96 -32.45
N TYR A 174 19.94 -28.69 -32.41
CA TYR A 174 19.65 -27.76 -31.32
C TYR A 174 18.75 -26.58 -31.74
N LEU A 175 17.85 -26.19 -30.83
CA LEU A 175 17.14 -24.91 -30.89
C LEU A 175 17.71 -23.93 -29.86
N TRP A 176 18.27 -22.82 -30.34
CA TRP A 176 18.74 -21.72 -29.52
C TRP A 176 17.86 -20.48 -29.74
N GLY A 177 17.34 -19.92 -28.66
CA GLY A 177 16.62 -18.65 -28.72
C GLY A 177 17.53 -17.46 -29.02
N GLY A 178 18.77 -17.52 -28.57
CA GLY A 178 19.81 -16.51 -28.77
C GLY A 178 20.67 -16.72 -30.03
N GLY A 179 21.82 -16.04 -30.07
CA GLY A 179 22.84 -16.22 -31.12
C GLY A 179 23.90 -17.26 -30.75
N TYR A 180 24.85 -17.48 -31.67
CA TYR A 180 26.01 -18.34 -31.46
C TYR A 180 27.31 -17.53 -31.55
N ALA A 181 28.03 -17.44 -30.44
CA ALA A 181 29.32 -16.77 -30.36
C ALA A 181 30.42 -17.83 -30.32
N ASN A 182 31.07 -18.06 -31.46
CA ASN A 182 32.09 -19.08 -31.63
C ASN A 182 33.44 -18.52 -32.09
N VAL A 183 33.63 -17.22 -31.93
CA VAL A 183 34.88 -16.52 -32.24
C VAL A 183 35.27 -15.65 -31.05
N GLN A 184 36.56 -15.62 -30.75
CA GLN A 184 37.12 -14.86 -29.63
C GLN A 184 36.58 -13.42 -29.55
N GLY A 185 36.04 -13.04 -28.40
CA GLY A 185 35.55 -11.68 -28.14
C GLY A 185 34.26 -11.31 -28.88
N ALA A 186 33.63 -12.22 -29.62
CA ALA A 186 32.39 -11.94 -30.35
C ALA A 186 31.24 -11.57 -29.41
N ASP A 187 30.37 -10.65 -29.83
CA ASP A 187 29.14 -10.29 -29.12
C ASP A 187 27.90 -10.52 -30.00
N VAL A 188 27.13 -11.56 -29.67
CA VAL A 188 25.91 -11.98 -30.38
C VAL A 188 24.67 -11.88 -29.50
N SER A 189 24.71 -10.98 -28.51
CA SER A 189 23.65 -10.82 -27.52
C SER A 189 22.28 -10.47 -28.10
N VAL A 190 21.23 -10.84 -27.36
CA VAL A 190 19.82 -10.64 -27.74
C VAL A 190 19.07 -9.89 -26.64
N GLY A 191 18.30 -8.86 -26.99
CA GLY A 191 17.52 -8.06 -26.04
C GLY A 191 16.44 -8.86 -25.31
N SER A 192 15.70 -9.72 -26.02
CA SER A 192 14.78 -10.71 -25.43
C SER A 192 14.54 -11.88 -26.38
N VAL A 193 14.21 -13.04 -25.84
CA VAL A 193 13.90 -14.26 -26.59
C VAL A 193 12.45 -14.67 -26.35
N LYS A 194 11.77 -15.08 -27.42
CA LYS A 194 10.48 -15.75 -27.40
C LYS A 194 10.53 -17.03 -28.23
N ILE A 195 10.31 -18.17 -27.59
CA ILE A 195 10.14 -19.47 -28.27
C ILE A 195 8.71 -19.95 -28.02
N GLU A 196 7.97 -20.25 -29.09
CA GLU A 196 6.63 -20.82 -29.02
C GLU A 196 6.57 -22.11 -29.83
N ILE A 197 6.12 -23.20 -29.20
CA ILE A 197 5.91 -24.48 -29.84
C ILE A 197 4.47 -24.90 -29.57
N LEU A 198 3.69 -25.03 -30.64
CA LEU A 198 2.26 -25.33 -30.59
C LEU A 198 1.93 -26.51 -31.50
N GLY A 199 1.26 -27.54 -30.97
CA GLY A 199 0.68 -28.59 -31.79
C GLY A 199 1.71 -29.37 -32.62
N THR A 200 2.96 -29.43 -32.14
CA THR A 200 4.12 -29.92 -32.90
C THR A 200 4.80 -31.06 -32.16
N ASP A 201 5.14 -32.13 -32.89
CA ASP A 201 5.99 -33.22 -32.41
C ASP A 201 7.43 -32.99 -32.88
N LEU A 202 8.35 -32.94 -31.92
CA LEU A 202 9.75 -32.65 -32.14
C LEU A 202 10.56 -33.90 -31.74
N PRO A 203 10.85 -34.81 -32.68
CA PRO A 203 11.71 -35.95 -32.43
C PRO A 203 13.15 -35.46 -32.17
N GLU A 204 13.72 -35.93 -31.05
CA GLU A 204 15.11 -35.77 -30.54
C GLU A 204 15.69 -34.35 -30.56
N ARG A 205 15.40 -33.49 -29.56
CA ARG A 205 15.93 -32.09 -29.52
C ARG A 205 16.09 -31.51 -28.12
N GLU A 206 17.20 -30.80 -27.89
CA GLU A 206 17.30 -29.85 -26.79
C GLU A 206 16.87 -28.44 -27.20
N ILE A 207 16.16 -27.78 -26.29
CA ILE A 207 15.74 -26.39 -26.43
C ILE A 207 16.49 -25.54 -25.42
N MET A 208 17.17 -24.50 -25.91
CA MET A 208 17.92 -23.56 -25.11
C MET A 208 17.33 -22.16 -25.32
N GLY A 209 16.83 -21.55 -24.26
CA GLY A 209 16.21 -20.23 -24.33
C GLY A 209 17.21 -19.09 -24.52
N GLY A 210 18.47 -19.27 -24.14
CA GLY A 210 19.54 -18.30 -24.33
C GLY A 210 20.35 -18.52 -25.60
N GLY A 211 21.51 -17.86 -25.68
CA GLY A 211 22.51 -18.09 -26.72
C GLY A 211 23.57 -19.12 -26.31
N MET A 212 24.43 -19.47 -27.27
CA MET A 212 25.57 -20.36 -27.09
C MET A 212 26.88 -19.59 -27.23
N ALA A 213 27.80 -19.76 -26.28
CA ALA A 213 29.11 -19.11 -26.29
C ALA A 213 30.24 -20.14 -26.17
N SER A 214 31.01 -20.36 -27.24
CA SER A 214 31.97 -21.47 -27.34
C SER A 214 33.43 -21.07 -27.62
N ASP A 215 33.76 -19.79 -27.58
CA ASP A 215 35.16 -19.31 -27.64
C ASP A 215 35.45 -18.38 -26.44
N SER A 216 36.71 -18.02 -26.23
CA SER A 216 37.18 -17.12 -25.19
C SER A 216 36.60 -15.71 -25.34
N ASP A 217 36.24 -15.10 -24.20
CA ASP A 217 35.81 -13.71 -24.06
C ASP A 217 34.57 -13.33 -24.89
N CYS A 218 33.84 -14.32 -25.40
CA CYS A 218 32.67 -14.10 -26.24
C CYS A 218 31.39 -14.04 -25.41
N ASN A 219 30.39 -13.34 -25.94
CA ASN A 219 29.15 -12.99 -25.26
C ASN A 219 27.93 -13.41 -26.10
N ALA A 220 27.08 -14.25 -25.53
CA ALA A 220 25.79 -14.68 -26.06
C ALA A 220 24.64 -14.42 -25.05
N ASP A 221 24.77 -13.36 -24.24
CA ASP A 221 23.77 -12.97 -23.25
C ASP A 221 22.39 -12.71 -23.87
N ALA A 222 21.35 -13.08 -23.14
CA ALA A 222 19.95 -12.76 -23.46
C ALA A 222 19.33 -11.91 -22.34
N GLY A 223 18.44 -10.98 -22.68
CA GLY A 223 17.66 -10.26 -21.67
C GLY A 223 16.57 -11.15 -21.05
N GLN A 224 15.32 -10.88 -21.38
CA GLN A 224 14.19 -11.71 -20.95
C GLN A 224 14.03 -12.91 -21.89
N VAL A 225 13.89 -14.11 -21.34
CA VAL A 225 13.66 -15.35 -22.10
C VAL A 225 12.29 -15.93 -21.77
N SER A 226 11.49 -16.23 -22.78
CA SER A 226 10.20 -16.91 -22.64
C SER A 226 10.12 -18.10 -23.58
N ILE A 227 9.83 -19.28 -23.03
CA ILE A 227 9.57 -20.51 -23.77
C ILE A 227 8.15 -20.96 -23.44
N ALA A 228 7.33 -21.22 -24.45
CA ALA A 228 5.99 -21.75 -24.29
C ALA A 228 5.79 -23.00 -25.18
N ILE A 229 5.46 -24.13 -24.56
CA ILE A 229 5.22 -25.41 -25.26
C ILE A 229 3.79 -25.86 -24.95
N ARG A 230 2.98 -26.12 -25.98
CA ARG A 230 1.55 -26.44 -25.82
C ARG A 230 1.10 -27.50 -26.80
N ASN A 231 0.34 -28.49 -26.31
CA ASN A 231 -0.22 -29.55 -27.15
C ASN A 231 0.85 -30.25 -28.00
N SER A 232 2.00 -30.52 -27.42
CA SER A 232 3.20 -30.93 -28.14
C SER A 232 3.85 -32.18 -27.55
N ALA A 233 4.69 -32.83 -28.34
CA ALA A 233 5.58 -33.87 -27.87
C ALA A 233 7.05 -33.46 -28.13
N LEU A 234 7.91 -33.60 -27.12
CA LEU A 234 9.34 -33.30 -27.25
C LEU A 234 10.18 -34.45 -26.67
N HIS A 235 11.01 -35.05 -27.52
CA HIS A 235 11.99 -36.05 -27.11
C HIS A 235 13.32 -35.36 -26.74
N GLY A 236 13.37 -34.67 -25.61
CA GLY A 236 14.60 -34.01 -25.15
C GLY A 236 14.39 -33.04 -24.01
N ASP A 237 15.42 -32.25 -23.72
CA ASP A 237 15.47 -31.37 -22.54
C ASP A 237 15.20 -29.91 -22.90
N VAL A 238 14.72 -29.15 -21.93
CA VAL A 238 14.42 -27.72 -22.07
C VAL A 238 15.17 -26.93 -21.03
N TYR A 239 15.91 -25.93 -21.47
CA TYR A 239 16.70 -25.03 -20.64
C TYR A 239 16.22 -23.59 -20.86
N GLY A 240 15.79 -22.92 -19.79
CA GLY A 240 15.33 -21.53 -19.85
C GLY A 240 16.44 -20.50 -20.11
N GLY A 241 17.72 -20.89 -19.99
CA GLY A 241 18.88 -20.00 -20.20
C GLY A 241 19.80 -20.43 -21.35
N GLY A 242 21.02 -19.88 -21.37
CA GLY A 242 22.03 -20.16 -22.40
C GLY A 242 23.07 -21.21 -21.99
N HIS A 243 24.15 -21.28 -22.76
CA HIS A 243 25.22 -22.26 -22.58
C HIS A 243 26.61 -21.68 -22.89
N CYS A 244 27.62 -22.16 -22.16
CA CYS A 244 29.02 -21.79 -22.36
C CYS A 244 29.95 -23.01 -22.34
N ASP A 245 30.95 -22.99 -23.24
CA ASP A 245 32.02 -24.02 -23.36
C ASP A 245 33.44 -23.51 -23.04
N THR A 246 33.60 -22.26 -22.61
CA THR A 246 34.94 -21.71 -22.30
C THR A 246 34.95 -20.90 -21.01
N ALA A 247 36.14 -20.74 -20.41
CA ALA A 247 36.31 -20.14 -19.08
C ALA A 247 35.96 -18.66 -18.97
N THR A 248 35.92 -17.94 -20.10
CA THR A 248 35.71 -16.49 -20.10
C THR A 248 34.51 -16.06 -20.92
N ALA A 249 33.77 -17.01 -21.50
CA ALA A 249 32.52 -16.76 -22.20
C ALA A 249 31.36 -16.42 -21.26
N SER A 250 30.35 -15.72 -21.77
CA SER A 250 29.08 -15.48 -21.08
C SER A 250 27.87 -15.80 -21.95
N ALA A 251 26.86 -16.44 -21.36
CA ALA A 251 25.54 -16.66 -21.93
C ALA A 251 24.48 -16.48 -20.83
N ARG A 252 24.51 -15.31 -20.18
CA ARG A 252 23.68 -14.95 -19.03
C ARG A 252 22.26 -14.62 -19.47
N SER A 253 21.34 -14.65 -18.51
CA SER A 253 19.96 -14.21 -18.71
C SER A 253 19.50 -13.24 -17.63
N GLN A 254 18.56 -12.34 -17.95
CA GLN A 254 17.94 -11.49 -16.93
C GLN A 254 16.83 -12.23 -16.20
N ASN A 255 15.79 -12.64 -16.92
CA ASN A 255 14.69 -13.43 -16.37
C ASN A 255 14.33 -14.53 -17.35
N THR A 256 13.99 -15.71 -16.85
CA THR A 256 13.59 -16.84 -17.67
C THR A 256 12.21 -17.34 -17.25
N SER A 257 11.37 -17.69 -18.22
CA SER A 257 10.07 -18.29 -17.97
C SER A 257 9.80 -19.39 -18.98
N VAL A 258 9.65 -20.61 -18.48
CA VAL A 258 9.25 -21.78 -19.27
C VAL A 258 7.85 -22.18 -18.85
N THR A 259 6.92 -22.17 -19.81
CA THR A 259 5.52 -22.57 -19.61
C THR A 259 5.22 -23.78 -20.49
N ILE A 260 4.72 -24.85 -19.89
CA ILE A 260 4.39 -26.10 -20.59
C ILE A 260 2.95 -26.47 -20.25
N SER A 261 2.11 -26.74 -21.25
CA SER A 261 0.76 -27.24 -21.02
C SER A 261 0.37 -28.35 -21.99
N ASP A 262 -0.37 -29.34 -21.48
CA ASP A 262 -1.00 -30.38 -22.30
C ASP A 262 0.01 -31.07 -23.24
N SER A 263 1.22 -31.33 -22.76
CA SER A 263 2.35 -31.81 -23.56
C SER A 263 3.02 -33.04 -22.95
N ASP A 264 3.61 -33.89 -23.79
CA ASP A 264 4.31 -35.09 -23.36
C ASP A 264 5.81 -35.00 -23.68
N PHE A 265 6.64 -35.43 -22.75
CA PHE A 265 8.09 -35.51 -22.92
C PHE A 265 8.51 -36.97 -22.79
N PRO A 266 8.39 -37.76 -23.87
CA PRO A 266 8.77 -39.16 -23.89
C PRO A 266 10.29 -39.33 -23.75
N LEU A 267 10.68 -40.43 -23.12
CA LEU A 267 12.10 -40.80 -22.99
C LEU A 267 12.64 -41.29 -24.32
N TYR A 268 13.77 -40.73 -24.74
CA TYR A 268 14.59 -41.22 -25.83
C TYR A 268 15.32 -42.51 -25.42
N ASN A 269 15.23 -43.55 -26.25
CA ASN A 269 15.77 -44.89 -26.03
C ASN A 269 15.42 -45.52 -24.66
N GLY A 270 14.42 -44.97 -23.96
CA GLY A 270 13.98 -45.42 -22.64
C GLY A 270 14.62 -44.72 -21.45
N ASP A 271 15.70 -43.95 -21.63
CA ASP A 271 16.54 -43.49 -20.50
C ASP A 271 16.85 -41.98 -20.49
N TYR A 272 16.69 -41.25 -21.59
CA TYR A 272 17.12 -39.84 -21.71
C TYR A 272 16.00 -38.89 -22.14
N GLY A 273 15.99 -37.65 -21.63
CA GLY A 273 15.08 -36.59 -22.07
C GLY A 273 13.95 -36.26 -21.08
N GLY A 274 13.30 -35.12 -21.30
CA GLY A 274 12.17 -34.63 -20.50
C GLY A 274 12.57 -33.89 -19.22
N ASN A 275 13.81 -33.44 -19.10
CA ASN A 275 14.24 -32.55 -18.03
C ASN A 275 13.91 -31.10 -18.39
N ILE A 276 13.21 -30.41 -17.49
CA ILE A 276 12.83 -29.01 -17.68
C ILE A 276 13.55 -28.17 -16.64
N LEU A 277 14.44 -27.29 -17.10
CA LEU A 277 15.25 -26.42 -16.27
C LEU A 277 14.86 -24.96 -16.50
N GLY A 278 14.66 -24.22 -15.40
CA GLY A 278 14.40 -22.79 -15.46
C GLY A 278 15.61 -21.99 -15.91
N GLY A 279 16.82 -22.53 -15.73
CA GLY A 279 18.06 -21.87 -16.11
C GLY A 279 18.80 -22.47 -17.31
N GLY A 280 20.00 -21.94 -17.52
CA GLY A 280 20.94 -22.44 -18.53
C GLY A 280 21.75 -23.63 -18.05
N PHE A 281 22.66 -24.06 -18.92
CA PHE A 281 23.51 -25.22 -18.72
C PHE A 281 24.99 -24.82 -18.80
N LEU A 282 25.78 -25.12 -17.78
CA LEU A 282 27.23 -24.91 -17.81
C LEU A 282 28.00 -26.22 -17.81
N PHE A 283 28.79 -26.42 -18.86
CA PHE A 283 29.67 -27.57 -19.05
C PHE A 283 31.11 -27.12 -19.36
N ASN A 284 32.04 -28.08 -19.50
CA ASN A 284 33.42 -27.93 -19.97
C ASN A 284 33.84 -26.51 -20.35
N GLY A 285 34.67 -25.83 -19.55
CA GLY A 285 35.17 -24.49 -19.89
C GLY A 285 35.08 -23.48 -18.75
N GLY A 286 33.89 -23.22 -18.20
CA GLY A 286 33.73 -22.45 -16.95
C GLY A 286 33.51 -20.94 -17.07
N GLY A 287 32.72 -20.52 -18.05
CA GLY A 287 32.20 -19.16 -18.18
C GLY A 287 31.03 -18.90 -17.23
N SER A 288 30.18 -17.93 -17.59
CA SER A 288 28.99 -17.56 -16.79
C SER A 288 27.70 -17.82 -17.57
N VAL A 289 26.76 -18.56 -16.96
CA VAL A 289 25.38 -18.76 -17.45
C VAL A 289 24.36 -18.31 -16.39
N ASP A 290 24.75 -17.32 -15.60
CA ASP A 290 23.96 -16.82 -14.47
C ASP A 290 22.63 -16.21 -14.90
N ILE A 291 21.65 -16.25 -13.99
CA ILE A 291 20.36 -15.58 -14.12
C ILE A 291 20.31 -14.46 -13.10
N SER A 292 20.42 -13.21 -13.56
CA SER A 292 20.47 -12.06 -12.64
C SER A 292 19.16 -11.73 -11.94
N GLY A 293 18.03 -12.24 -12.45
CA GLY A 293 16.68 -12.06 -11.91
C GLY A 293 16.02 -13.41 -11.58
N THR A 294 14.80 -13.61 -12.05
CA THR A 294 13.97 -14.77 -11.68
C THR A 294 14.00 -15.85 -12.76
N ALA A 295 14.04 -17.12 -12.33
CA ALA A 295 13.77 -18.29 -13.16
C ALA A 295 12.43 -18.93 -12.77
N LYS A 296 11.54 -19.10 -13.74
CA LYS A 296 10.18 -19.60 -13.50
C LYS A 296 9.83 -20.77 -14.40
N LEU A 297 9.35 -21.85 -13.77
CA LEU A 297 8.69 -22.98 -14.43
C LEU A 297 7.21 -23.00 -14.06
N ASP A 298 6.35 -23.13 -15.08
CA ASP A 298 4.91 -23.32 -14.91
C ASP A 298 4.43 -24.45 -15.85
N ILE A 299 4.19 -25.63 -15.28
CA ILE A 299 3.92 -26.86 -16.03
C ILE A 299 2.55 -27.38 -15.63
N ARG A 300 1.67 -27.62 -16.61
CA ARG A 300 0.29 -28.08 -16.39
C ARG A 300 -0.06 -29.27 -17.27
N ASN A 301 -0.83 -30.23 -16.74
CA ASN A 301 -1.40 -31.34 -17.51
C ASN A 301 -0.37 -32.06 -18.42
N SER A 302 0.86 -32.24 -17.94
CA SER A 302 1.98 -32.69 -18.77
C SER A 302 2.75 -33.82 -18.10
N THR A 303 3.45 -34.62 -18.90
CA THR A 303 4.34 -35.68 -18.42
C THR A 303 5.78 -35.33 -18.71
N ILE A 304 6.60 -35.25 -17.67
CA ILE A 304 8.02 -34.86 -17.74
C ILE A 304 8.88 -35.79 -16.88
N THR A 305 10.20 -35.75 -17.07
CA THR A 305 11.15 -36.51 -16.27
C THR A 305 11.49 -35.79 -14.98
N ALA A 306 11.90 -34.52 -15.09
CA ALA A 306 12.24 -33.69 -13.93
C ALA A 306 11.87 -32.21 -14.16
N ALA A 307 11.59 -31.49 -13.08
CA ALA A 307 11.42 -30.03 -13.08
C ALA A 307 12.42 -29.38 -12.11
N ILE A 308 13.29 -28.50 -12.62
CA ILE A 308 14.40 -27.90 -11.86
C ILE A 308 14.31 -26.38 -12.01
N GLY A 309 14.07 -25.66 -10.91
CA GLY A 309 13.80 -24.22 -10.96
C GLY A 309 14.98 -23.37 -11.44
N GLY A 310 16.21 -23.78 -11.14
CA GLY A 310 17.44 -23.05 -11.44
C GLY A 310 18.27 -23.63 -12.60
N PRO A 311 19.48 -23.06 -12.83
CA PRO A 311 20.44 -23.58 -13.79
C PRO A 311 21.15 -24.86 -13.32
N LEU A 312 21.78 -25.52 -14.28
CA LEU A 312 22.63 -26.71 -14.09
C LEU A 312 24.12 -26.35 -14.19
N GLY A 313 24.89 -26.76 -13.19
CA GLY A 313 26.35 -26.69 -13.19
C GLY A 313 27.00 -28.08 -13.18
N LEU A 314 27.97 -28.28 -14.06
CA LEU A 314 28.86 -29.44 -14.11
C LEU A 314 30.34 -29.00 -14.06
N SER A 315 31.26 -29.96 -13.97
CA SER A 315 32.71 -29.80 -14.07
C SER A 315 33.30 -28.75 -13.12
N SER A 316 32.87 -28.79 -11.85
CA SER A 316 33.36 -27.87 -10.80
C SER A 316 33.01 -26.39 -11.00
N LYS A 317 31.98 -26.08 -11.78
CA LYS A 317 31.64 -24.69 -12.10
C LYS A 317 30.57 -24.12 -11.18
N SER A 318 30.57 -22.79 -11.08
CA SER A 318 29.58 -22.05 -10.31
C SER A 318 28.58 -21.39 -11.22
N VAL A 319 27.30 -21.55 -10.91
CA VAL A 319 26.20 -20.87 -11.58
C VAL A 319 25.22 -20.40 -10.52
N SER A 320 24.66 -19.21 -10.73
CA SER A 320 23.71 -18.59 -9.83
C SER A 320 22.42 -18.18 -10.53
N ALA A 321 21.34 -18.16 -9.76
CA ALA A 321 20.09 -17.49 -10.11
C ALA A 321 19.69 -16.54 -8.97
N GLY A 322 18.85 -15.54 -9.27
CA GLY A 322 18.08 -14.84 -8.24
C GLY A 322 17.02 -15.77 -7.65
N ASN A 323 15.75 -15.42 -7.80
CA ASN A 323 14.65 -16.27 -7.31
C ASN A 323 14.31 -17.38 -8.31
N THR A 324 14.05 -18.58 -7.84
CA THR A 324 13.56 -19.69 -8.65
C THR A 324 12.16 -20.09 -8.21
N SER A 325 11.31 -20.46 -9.16
CA SER A 325 9.97 -20.95 -8.86
C SER A 325 9.56 -22.09 -9.79
N VAL A 326 8.98 -23.14 -9.21
CA VAL A 326 8.44 -24.29 -9.94
C VAL A 326 6.99 -24.46 -9.56
N THR A 327 6.08 -24.27 -10.52
CA THR A 327 4.66 -24.55 -10.36
C THR A 327 4.27 -25.76 -11.21
N LEU A 328 3.68 -26.77 -10.56
CA LEU A 328 3.18 -27.98 -11.21
C LEU A 328 1.69 -28.13 -10.93
N GLN A 329 0.90 -28.41 -11.98
CA GLN A 329 -0.53 -28.67 -11.84
C GLN A 329 -0.97 -29.87 -12.67
N HIS A 330 -1.51 -30.90 -12.03
CA HIS A 330 -1.95 -32.14 -12.70
C HIS A 330 -0.86 -32.76 -13.59
N CYS A 331 0.38 -32.80 -13.11
CA CYS A 331 1.51 -33.33 -13.86
C CYS A 331 1.87 -34.76 -13.45
N THR A 332 2.46 -35.52 -14.37
CA THR A 332 3.22 -36.73 -14.05
C THR A 332 4.70 -36.38 -14.13
N VAL A 333 5.44 -36.56 -13.04
CA VAL A 333 6.89 -36.34 -12.97
C VAL A 333 7.53 -37.69 -12.69
N ARG A 334 8.46 -38.14 -13.54
CA ARG A 334 9.02 -39.49 -13.40
C ARG A 334 10.01 -39.60 -12.25
N GLN A 335 10.86 -38.59 -12.05
CA GLN A 335 11.98 -38.68 -11.13
C GLN A 335 11.90 -37.64 -10.00
N LEU A 336 12.11 -36.36 -10.31
CA LEU A 336 12.30 -35.36 -9.26
C LEU A 336 11.78 -33.98 -9.58
N VAL A 337 11.56 -33.22 -8.52
CA VAL A 337 11.33 -31.78 -8.56
C VAL A 337 12.39 -31.11 -7.71
N SER A 338 13.09 -30.12 -8.27
CA SER A 338 14.01 -29.27 -7.53
C SER A 338 13.55 -27.82 -7.58
N GLY A 339 13.38 -27.20 -6.41
CA GLY A 339 13.00 -25.79 -6.33
C GLY A 339 14.13 -24.86 -6.79
N GLY A 340 15.38 -25.22 -6.50
CA GLY A 340 16.56 -24.44 -6.83
C GLY A 340 17.38 -25.04 -7.98
N CYS A 341 18.71 -24.93 -7.85
CA CYS A 341 19.66 -25.28 -8.91
C CYS A 341 20.04 -26.76 -8.89
N TYR A 342 20.75 -27.21 -9.93
CA TYR A 342 21.22 -28.60 -10.06
C TYR A 342 22.75 -28.67 -10.21
N SER A 343 23.39 -29.48 -9.36
CA SER A 343 24.82 -29.83 -9.41
C SER A 343 24.95 -31.31 -9.81
N GLY A 344 25.38 -31.59 -11.04
CA GLY A 344 25.38 -32.96 -11.57
C GLY A 344 26.64 -33.79 -11.28
N ASP A 345 27.84 -33.19 -11.18
CA ASP A 345 29.08 -33.97 -11.30
C ASP A 345 29.98 -34.03 -10.07
N GLY A 346 29.55 -33.52 -8.93
CA GLY A 346 30.37 -33.66 -7.74
C GLY A 346 30.99 -32.40 -7.17
N VAL A 347 31.18 -31.37 -7.97
CA VAL A 347 32.08 -30.28 -7.57
C VAL A 347 31.48 -28.91 -7.88
N ALA A 348 30.42 -28.86 -8.68
CA ALA A 348 29.74 -27.62 -8.98
C ALA A 348 29.15 -26.99 -7.69
N ALA A 349 29.31 -25.68 -7.60
CA ALA A 349 28.74 -24.89 -6.52
C ALA A 349 27.68 -23.98 -7.13
N VAL A 350 26.43 -24.44 -7.11
CA VAL A 350 25.29 -23.73 -7.68
C VAL A 350 24.39 -23.18 -6.59
N GLN A 351 23.83 -21.99 -6.82
CA GLN A 351 23.03 -21.31 -5.81
C GLN A 351 21.86 -20.51 -6.38
N CYS A 352 20.83 -20.31 -5.57
CA CYS A 352 19.77 -19.33 -5.83
C CYS A 352 19.53 -18.45 -4.59
N GLU A 353 18.87 -17.31 -4.77
CA GLU A 353 18.43 -16.47 -3.65
C GLU A 353 17.31 -17.17 -2.88
N ASN A 354 16.15 -17.38 -3.51
CA ASN A 354 15.03 -18.11 -2.92
C ASN A 354 14.54 -19.18 -3.91
N ALA A 355 14.01 -20.28 -3.40
CA ALA A 355 13.44 -21.37 -4.19
C ALA A 355 12.01 -21.65 -3.72
N ASP A 356 11.05 -21.60 -4.64
CA ASP A 356 9.64 -21.85 -4.34
C ASP A 356 9.09 -23.01 -5.19
N VAL A 357 8.66 -24.09 -4.55
CA VAL A 357 7.94 -25.19 -5.20
C VAL A 357 6.47 -25.11 -4.84
N ARG A 358 5.60 -25.06 -5.86
CA ARG A 358 4.15 -25.04 -5.69
C ARG A 358 3.51 -26.17 -6.50
N ILE A 359 2.84 -27.08 -5.80
CA ILE A 359 2.06 -28.16 -6.38
C ILE A 359 0.59 -27.83 -6.20
N VAL A 360 -0.15 -27.75 -7.30
CA VAL A 360 -1.58 -27.41 -7.33
C VAL A 360 -2.35 -28.57 -7.91
N ASP A 361 -3.40 -29.01 -7.23
CA ASP A 361 -4.25 -30.15 -7.61
C ASP A 361 -3.45 -31.45 -7.87
N GLY A 362 -2.33 -31.59 -7.17
CA GLY A 362 -1.51 -32.80 -7.10
C GLY A 362 -0.52 -32.99 -8.25
N ILE A 363 0.41 -33.92 -8.01
CA ILE A 363 1.34 -34.50 -8.99
C ILE A 363 1.40 -36.01 -8.78
N THR A 364 1.73 -36.75 -9.83
CA THR A 364 1.96 -38.19 -9.75
C THR A 364 3.44 -38.49 -9.98
N PHE A 365 4.04 -39.26 -9.07
CA PHE A 365 5.33 -39.90 -9.26
C PHE A 365 5.13 -41.41 -9.45
N PRO A 366 5.23 -41.94 -10.68
CA PRO A 366 4.98 -43.36 -10.95
C PRO A 366 5.90 -44.32 -10.17
N ASP A 367 7.16 -43.91 -9.98
CA ASP A 367 8.23 -44.76 -9.43
C ASP A 367 8.78 -44.24 -8.08
N GLY A 368 8.01 -43.45 -7.34
CA GLY A 368 8.43 -42.96 -6.01
C GLY A 368 9.47 -41.84 -6.09
N GLY A 369 9.10 -40.69 -6.66
CA GLY A 369 10.02 -39.59 -6.92
C GLY A 369 10.39 -38.77 -5.69
N ALA A 370 11.13 -37.69 -5.91
CA ALA A 370 11.71 -36.85 -4.84
C ALA A 370 11.49 -35.35 -5.04
N ILE A 371 11.41 -34.60 -3.93
CA ILE A 371 11.35 -33.14 -3.94
C ILE A 371 12.55 -32.55 -3.18
N TYR A 372 13.40 -31.80 -3.89
CA TYR A 372 14.56 -31.11 -3.34
C TYR A 372 14.32 -29.60 -3.33
N ALA A 373 13.84 -29.04 -2.21
CA ALA A 373 13.37 -27.65 -2.17
C ALA A 373 14.49 -26.62 -2.44
N GLN A 374 15.71 -26.86 -1.93
CA GLN A 374 16.84 -25.94 -2.11
C GLN A 374 17.59 -26.12 -3.43
N GLY A 375 17.69 -27.35 -3.92
CA GLY A 375 18.57 -27.70 -5.02
C GLY A 375 18.89 -29.20 -5.01
N TYR A 376 19.23 -29.75 -6.17
CA TYR A 376 19.55 -31.16 -6.33
C TYR A 376 21.06 -31.35 -6.57
N VAL A 377 21.63 -32.36 -5.91
CA VAL A 377 23.03 -32.77 -6.04
C VAL A 377 23.04 -34.26 -6.37
N GLU A 378 23.55 -34.63 -7.53
CA GLU A 378 23.52 -36.02 -7.99
C GLU A 378 24.67 -36.86 -7.41
N GLU A 379 25.90 -36.36 -7.45
CA GLU A 379 27.08 -37.08 -6.91
C GLU A 379 27.58 -36.46 -5.58
N THR A 380 28.34 -35.37 -5.70
CA THR A 380 28.89 -34.52 -4.64
C THR A 380 28.72 -33.03 -5.03
N GLY A 381 29.04 -32.06 -4.18
CA GLY A 381 28.95 -30.63 -4.52
C GLY A 381 27.90 -29.89 -3.69
N THR A 382 27.43 -28.73 -4.16
CA THR A 382 26.41 -27.96 -3.44
C THR A 382 25.39 -27.35 -4.38
N ALA A 383 24.11 -27.53 -4.07
CA ALA A 383 23.00 -26.82 -4.69
C ALA A 383 22.11 -26.24 -3.59
N VAL A 384 22.22 -24.93 -3.34
CA VAL A 384 21.62 -24.29 -2.17
C VAL A 384 20.77 -23.08 -2.51
N ALA A 385 19.64 -22.92 -1.81
CA ALA A 385 18.97 -21.63 -1.70
C ALA A 385 19.57 -20.88 -0.52
N THR A 386 20.05 -19.66 -0.75
CA THR A 386 20.69 -18.85 0.29
C THR A 386 19.69 -18.18 1.23
N GLY A 387 18.45 -18.00 0.77
CA GLY A 387 17.29 -17.53 1.50
C GLY A 387 16.28 -18.64 1.75
N ARG A 388 15.03 -18.41 1.38
CA ARG A 388 13.91 -19.33 1.62
C ARG A 388 13.90 -20.48 0.61
N ALA A 389 13.58 -21.69 1.08
CA ALA A 389 13.20 -22.83 0.24
C ALA A 389 11.80 -23.33 0.62
N SER A 390 10.77 -22.89 -0.11
CA SER A 390 9.38 -23.17 0.20
C SER A 390 8.81 -24.35 -0.61
N LEU A 391 7.89 -25.09 0.02
CA LEU A 391 7.05 -26.10 -0.62
C LEU A 391 5.59 -25.82 -0.27
N SER A 392 4.73 -25.64 -1.28
CA SER A 392 3.28 -25.47 -1.12
C SER A 392 2.53 -26.61 -1.79
N ILE A 393 1.66 -27.29 -1.04
CA ILE A 393 0.76 -28.34 -1.53
C ILE A 393 -0.68 -27.82 -1.48
N GLU A 394 -1.31 -27.70 -2.64
CA GLU A 394 -2.61 -27.08 -2.82
C GLU A 394 -3.62 -27.99 -3.50
N GLY A 395 -4.86 -28.02 -2.98
CA GLY A 395 -5.99 -28.71 -3.61
C GLY A 395 -6.05 -30.22 -3.39
N ALA A 396 -5.01 -30.97 -3.78
CA ALA A 396 -4.99 -32.44 -3.71
C ALA A 396 -3.79 -32.98 -2.92
N ALA A 397 -3.97 -34.17 -2.33
CA ALA A 397 -2.91 -34.85 -1.57
C ALA A 397 -1.74 -35.22 -2.47
N VAL A 398 -0.53 -35.19 -1.91
CA VAL A 398 0.71 -35.56 -2.62
C VAL A 398 1.43 -36.66 -1.85
N SER A 399 1.85 -37.70 -2.58
CA SER A 399 2.72 -38.76 -2.08
C SER A 399 4.04 -38.72 -2.83
N VAL A 400 5.14 -38.80 -2.09
CA VAL A 400 6.52 -38.71 -2.60
C VAL A 400 7.41 -39.59 -1.73
N ASP A 401 8.50 -40.14 -2.27
CA ASP A 401 9.39 -41.02 -1.48
C ASP A 401 10.36 -40.20 -0.64
N ALA A 402 10.92 -39.13 -1.19
CA ALA A 402 11.93 -38.33 -0.51
C ALA A 402 11.64 -36.83 -0.57
N ILE A 403 11.88 -36.12 0.53
CA ILE A 403 11.90 -34.66 0.57
C ILE A 403 13.14 -34.16 1.29
N SER A 404 13.78 -33.14 0.73
CA SER A 404 14.96 -32.50 1.34
C SER A 404 14.89 -30.97 1.31
N GLY A 405 15.38 -30.34 2.38
CA GLY A 405 15.78 -28.94 2.39
C GLY A 405 14.66 -27.91 2.54
N VAL A 406 13.44 -28.31 2.90
CA VAL A 406 12.29 -27.38 3.06
C VAL A 406 12.49 -26.48 4.28
N THR A 407 12.42 -25.15 4.10
CA THR A 407 12.39 -24.16 5.19
C THR A 407 10.97 -23.77 5.57
N ASP A 408 10.07 -23.67 4.58
CA ASP A 408 8.69 -23.22 4.74
C ASP A 408 7.76 -24.20 4.02
N LEU A 409 6.85 -24.83 4.75
CA LEU A 409 5.90 -25.81 4.22
C LEU A 409 4.48 -25.25 4.35
N THR A 410 3.79 -25.07 3.24
CA THR A 410 2.37 -24.67 3.21
C THR A 410 1.51 -25.83 2.76
N LEU A 411 0.50 -26.21 3.54
CA LEU A 411 -0.36 -27.35 3.22
C LEU A 411 -1.83 -26.95 3.24
N SER A 412 -2.53 -27.22 2.15
CA SER A 412 -4.00 -27.29 2.14
C SER A 412 -4.56 -28.66 1.76
N ALA A 413 -3.67 -29.62 1.57
CA ALA A 413 -3.98 -31.03 1.41
C ALA A 413 -2.86 -31.89 2.05
N PRO A 414 -3.13 -33.18 2.33
CA PRO A 414 -2.16 -34.08 2.96
C PRO A 414 -0.87 -34.27 2.17
N LEU A 415 0.24 -34.41 2.90
CA LEU A 415 1.55 -34.79 2.37
C LEU A 415 1.97 -36.15 2.94
N THR A 416 2.25 -37.11 2.07
CA THR A 416 2.82 -38.41 2.45
C THR A 416 4.25 -38.52 1.96
N VAL A 417 5.17 -38.85 2.86
CA VAL A 417 6.60 -39.05 2.60
C VAL A 417 6.95 -40.51 2.89
N GLY A 418 7.30 -41.26 1.83
CA GLY A 418 7.43 -42.71 1.87
C GLY A 418 8.72 -43.22 2.53
N GLN A 419 9.86 -42.57 2.28
CA GLN A 419 11.18 -43.12 2.58
C GLN A 419 12.05 -42.19 3.42
N SER A 420 12.25 -40.93 3.00
CA SER A 420 13.23 -40.05 3.67
C SER A 420 12.78 -38.59 3.76
N TRP A 421 13.08 -38.00 4.91
CA TRP A 421 12.95 -36.57 5.16
C TRP A 421 14.30 -36.02 5.64
N GLU A 422 14.86 -35.09 4.88
CA GLU A 422 16.08 -34.39 5.21
C GLU A 422 15.78 -32.91 5.53
N PRO A 423 15.87 -32.48 6.80
CA PRO A 423 15.61 -31.10 7.19
C PRO A 423 16.58 -30.13 6.51
N ALA A 424 16.14 -28.89 6.32
CA ALA A 424 17.03 -27.82 5.92
C ALA A 424 18.14 -27.59 6.97
N PRO A 425 19.33 -27.06 6.58
CA PRO A 425 20.38 -26.69 7.53
C PRO A 425 19.92 -25.69 8.60
N SER A 426 18.88 -24.91 8.32
CA SER A 426 18.24 -23.99 9.27
C SER A 426 17.43 -24.68 10.38
N GLY A 427 17.16 -25.97 10.26
CA GLY A 427 16.41 -26.77 11.23
C GLY A 427 15.03 -27.17 10.72
N ALA A 428 14.05 -27.15 11.63
CA ALA A 428 12.67 -27.56 11.35
C ALA A 428 12.02 -26.71 10.26
N ALA A 429 11.20 -27.33 9.40
CA ALA A 429 10.39 -26.60 8.44
C ALA A 429 9.25 -25.87 9.14
N ALA A 430 9.08 -24.57 8.88
CA ALA A 430 7.97 -23.79 9.36
C ALA A 430 6.68 -24.20 8.62
N VAL A 431 5.73 -24.81 9.31
CA VAL A 431 4.50 -25.33 8.70
C VAL A 431 3.35 -24.35 8.86
N THR A 432 2.71 -24.02 7.75
CA THR A 432 1.48 -23.23 7.67
C THR A 432 0.36 -24.08 7.06
N LEU A 433 -0.69 -24.31 7.84
CA LEU A 433 -1.91 -24.97 7.35
C LEU A 433 -2.86 -23.93 6.74
N LYS A 434 -3.34 -24.19 5.52
CA LYS A 434 -4.34 -23.38 4.80
C LYS A 434 -5.56 -24.25 4.46
N GLY A 435 -6.76 -23.68 4.43
CA GLY A 435 -7.98 -24.41 4.06
C GLY A 435 -8.71 -25.03 5.26
N GLY A 436 -9.70 -25.89 4.95
CA GLY A 436 -10.66 -26.45 5.92
C GLY A 436 -10.22 -27.78 6.51
N TRP A 437 -9.04 -27.83 7.11
CA TRP A 437 -8.58 -28.98 7.90
C TRP A 437 -9.56 -29.24 9.05
N THR A 438 -9.81 -30.51 9.34
CA THR A 438 -10.64 -30.97 10.46
C THR A 438 -9.79 -31.64 11.53
N ASP A 439 -10.30 -31.68 12.77
CA ASP A 439 -9.60 -32.31 13.88
C ASP A 439 -9.30 -33.78 13.59
N GLY A 440 -8.03 -34.16 13.74
CA GLY A 440 -7.54 -35.50 13.48
C GLY A 440 -7.05 -35.77 12.06
N ASP A 441 -7.23 -34.84 11.11
CA ASP A 441 -6.71 -35.00 9.75
C ASP A 441 -5.18 -35.14 9.75
N ALA A 442 -4.65 -36.08 8.97
CA ALA A 442 -3.20 -36.22 8.80
C ALA A 442 -2.68 -35.14 7.84
N ALA A 443 -2.07 -34.08 8.36
CA ALA A 443 -1.42 -33.07 7.52
C ALA A 443 -0.16 -33.63 6.87
N ILE A 444 0.64 -34.37 7.65
CA ILE A 444 1.87 -35.01 7.20
C ILE A 444 1.88 -36.45 7.71
N THR A 445 2.15 -37.39 6.81
CA THR A 445 2.41 -38.80 7.12
C THR A 445 3.81 -39.14 6.64
N TYR A 446 4.61 -39.77 7.49
CA TYR A 446 5.94 -40.27 7.18
C TYR A 446 6.01 -41.77 7.43
N GLN A 447 6.45 -42.53 6.42
CA GLN A 447 6.50 -44.00 6.43
C GLN A 447 7.92 -44.56 6.46
N GLY A 448 8.93 -43.67 6.45
CA GLY A 448 10.33 -44.07 6.51
C GLY A 448 10.80 -44.45 7.92
N ASP A 449 12.09 -44.81 8.01
CA ASP A 449 12.70 -45.17 9.28
C ASP A 449 13.00 -43.94 10.16
N ALA A 450 13.01 -44.16 11.48
CA ALA A 450 13.47 -43.22 12.50
C ALA A 450 12.88 -41.79 12.45
N PRO A 451 11.53 -41.63 12.49
CA PRO A 451 10.88 -40.33 12.47
C PRO A 451 11.27 -39.45 13.66
N GLN A 452 11.47 -38.16 13.42
CA GLN A 452 11.80 -37.19 14.46
C GLN A 452 10.70 -36.13 14.60
N GLN A 453 10.23 -35.92 15.84
CA GLN A 453 9.22 -34.91 16.14
C GLN A 453 9.62 -33.49 15.71
N GLY A 454 10.92 -33.17 15.81
CA GLY A 454 11.45 -31.82 15.56
C GLY A 454 11.63 -31.44 14.09
N TRP A 455 11.16 -32.23 13.14
CA TRP A 455 11.25 -31.90 11.70
C TRP A 455 10.32 -30.76 11.27
N PHE A 456 9.22 -30.56 12.00
CA PHE A 456 8.18 -29.61 11.63
C PHE A 456 7.87 -28.68 12.81
N ALA A 457 7.96 -27.38 12.55
CA ALA A 457 7.60 -26.33 13.49
C ALA A 457 6.34 -25.64 12.99
N PHE A 458 5.20 -25.96 13.56
CA PHE A 458 3.94 -25.31 13.22
C PHE A 458 3.92 -23.90 13.83
N ALA A 459 3.42 -22.91 13.08
CA ALA A 459 3.58 -21.48 13.39
C ALA A 459 2.93 -21.00 14.72
N GLU A 460 2.04 -21.78 15.31
CA GLU A 460 1.40 -21.54 16.60
C GLU A 460 1.58 -22.81 17.45
N GLU A 461 1.51 -22.76 18.78
CA GLU A 461 1.80 -23.90 19.66
C GLU A 461 0.97 -25.17 19.33
N GLY A 462 1.48 -26.01 18.42
CA GLY A 462 0.99 -27.37 18.13
C GLY A 462 -0.40 -27.51 17.49
N PRO A 463 -0.73 -26.88 16.34
CA PRO A 463 -1.91 -27.24 15.56
C PRO A 463 -1.80 -28.65 14.94
N ALA A 464 -0.74 -29.41 15.22
CA ALA A 464 -0.70 -30.82 14.91
C ALA A 464 0.01 -31.61 16.02
N ASP A 465 -0.62 -32.70 16.45
CA ASP A 465 -0.06 -33.67 17.38
C ASP A 465 0.84 -34.66 16.64
N TYR A 466 2.10 -34.74 17.05
CA TYR A 466 3.00 -35.79 16.57
C TYR A 466 2.66 -37.13 17.21
N ARG A 467 2.30 -38.11 16.37
CA ARG A 467 1.98 -39.48 16.76
C ARG A 467 3.06 -40.41 16.18
N PRO A 468 3.99 -40.93 17.00
CA PRO A 468 5.00 -41.88 16.53
C PRO A 468 4.37 -43.26 16.25
N GLY A 469 4.94 -43.99 15.29
CA GLY A 469 4.48 -45.32 14.89
C GLY A 469 5.31 -45.89 13.75
N GLU A 470 4.87 -47.03 13.18
CA GLU A 470 5.38 -47.52 11.88
C GLU A 470 5.12 -46.48 10.78
N GLU A 471 3.97 -45.79 10.86
CA GLU A 471 3.73 -44.53 10.18
C GLU A 471 3.67 -43.41 11.23
N ALA A 472 4.60 -42.46 11.14
CA ALA A 472 4.55 -41.25 11.95
C ALA A 472 3.58 -40.25 11.33
N VAL A 473 2.72 -39.66 12.15
CA VAL A 473 1.67 -38.74 11.69
C VAL A 473 1.72 -37.44 12.47
N TRP A 474 1.63 -36.32 11.78
CA TRP A 474 1.32 -35.01 12.35
C TRP A 474 -0.15 -34.73 12.08
N ALA A 475 -0.99 -35.07 13.06
CA ALA A 475 -2.44 -34.99 12.95
C ALA A 475 -2.92 -33.62 13.42
N VAL A 476 -3.67 -32.92 12.60
CA VAL A 476 -4.18 -31.58 12.87
C VAL A 476 -5.03 -31.57 14.13
N HIS A 477 -4.76 -30.60 15.02
CA HIS A 477 -5.67 -30.21 16.09
C HIS A 477 -6.45 -28.98 15.63
N ALA A 478 -7.69 -29.19 15.22
CA ALA A 478 -8.56 -28.17 14.66
C ALA A 478 -9.90 -28.18 15.41
N PRO A 479 -9.93 -27.72 16.68
CA PRO A 479 -11.16 -27.72 17.45
C PRO A 479 -12.20 -26.81 16.81
N ASP A 480 -13.46 -27.14 17.07
CA ASP A 480 -14.58 -26.21 16.91
C ASP A 480 -14.32 -24.97 17.77
N LEU A 481 -14.29 -23.79 17.15
CA LEU A 481 -14.10 -22.52 17.84
C LEU A 481 -15.45 -21.91 18.18
N HIS A 482 -15.59 -21.42 19.40
CA HIS A 482 -16.81 -20.80 19.90
C HIS A 482 -16.68 -19.28 19.91
N LEU A 483 -17.62 -18.63 19.21
CA LEU A 483 -17.73 -17.19 19.19
C LEU A 483 -18.93 -16.78 20.04
N THR A 484 -18.65 -15.98 21.06
CA THR A 484 -19.67 -15.39 21.91
C THR A 484 -19.77 -13.90 21.60
N ALA A 485 -20.98 -13.35 21.60
CA ALA A 485 -21.20 -11.94 21.30
C ALA A 485 -21.98 -11.27 22.41
N GLN A 486 -21.51 -10.11 22.84
CA GLN A 486 -22.20 -9.19 23.71
C GLN A 486 -22.64 -7.96 22.91
N VAL A 487 -23.94 -7.66 22.95
CA VAL A 487 -24.49 -6.43 22.35
C VAL A 487 -24.65 -5.38 23.45
N VAL A 488 -24.12 -4.18 23.20
CA VAL A 488 -24.25 -3.00 24.05
C VAL A 488 -25.03 -1.94 23.27
N GLY A 489 -26.10 -1.40 23.87
CA GLY A 489 -27.07 -0.54 23.18
C GLY A 489 -28.19 -1.34 22.52
N GLU A 490 -29.02 -0.67 21.70
CA GLU A 490 -30.16 -1.31 21.03
C GLU A 490 -29.84 -1.63 19.56
N GLY A 491 -29.91 -2.92 19.25
CA GLY A 491 -29.69 -3.45 17.91
C GLY A 491 -29.67 -4.97 17.98
N THR A 492 -29.53 -5.61 16.82
CA THR A 492 -29.46 -7.06 16.70
C THR A 492 -28.23 -7.47 15.92
N LEU A 493 -27.80 -8.71 16.14
CA LEU A 493 -26.67 -9.31 15.43
C LEU A 493 -27.15 -10.57 14.72
N SER A 494 -26.76 -10.73 13.45
CA SER A 494 -27.03 -11.94 12.66
C SER A 494 -25.72 -12.48 12.06
N PRO A 495 -25.39 -13.77 12.25
CA PRO A 495 -26.13 -14.76 13.03
C PRO A 495 -26.14 -14.44 14.54
N ALA A 496 -27.23 -14.82 15.22
CA ALA A 496 -27.42 -14.58 16.65
C ALA A 496 -27.01 -15.80 17.50
N GLY A 497 -26.61 -15.55 18.74
CA GLY A 497 -26.20 -16.59 19.69
C GLY A 497 -24.75 -17.03 19.50
N VAL A 498 -24.34 -18.05 20.28
CA VAL A 498 -23.00 -18.62 20.17
C VAL A 498 -22.84 -19.29 18.81
N GLN A 499 -21.82 -18.88 18.05
CA GLN A 499 -21.49 -19.52 16.79
C GLN A 499 -20.37 -20.53 17.02
N THR A 500 -20.48 -21.68 16.37
CA THR A 500 -19.38 -22.64 16.25
C THR A 500 -18.80 -22.51 14.86
N VAL A 501 -17.51 -22.22 14.77
CA VAL A 501 -16.79 -22.01 13.52
C VAL A 501 -15.56 -22.90 13.52
N GLY A 502 -15.33 -23.62 12.42
CA GLY A 502 -14.14 -24.47 12.31
C GLY A 502 -12.86 -23.63 12.34
N TRP A 503 -11.78 -24.24 12.84
CA TRP A 503 -10.45 -23.63 12.81
C TRP A 503 -10.09 -23.16 11.39
N ASN A 504 -9.51 -21.97 11.27
CA ASN A 504 -9.17 -21.27 10.02
C ASN A 504 -10.31 -20.90 9.08
N GLN A 505 -11.56 -21.06 9.51
CA GLN A 505 -12.70 -20.53 8.77
C GLN A 505 -12.91 -19.05 9.05
N SER A 506 -13.70 -18.42 8.18
CA SER A 506 -14.15 -17.04 8.34
C SER A 506 -15.65 -17.01 8.62
N ILE A 507 -16.11 -15.99 9.33
CA ILE A 507 -17.52 -15.74 9.55
C ILE A 507 -17.82 -14.25 9.35
N THR A 508 -18.97 -13.97 8.75
CA THR A 508 -19.46 -12.61 8.54
C THR A 508 -20.70 -12.37 9.37
N TYR A 509 -20.72 -11.26 10.08
CA TYR A 509 -21.86 -10.79 10.85
C TYR A 509 -22.50 -9.55 10.20
N THR A 510 -23.78 -9.36 10.46
CA THR A 510 -24.54 -8.14 10.17
C THR A 510 -25.13 -7.63 11.48
N ALA A 511 -24.74 -6.42 11.88
CA ALA A 511 -25.16 -5.75 13.10
C ALA A 511 -26.21 -4.69 12.77
N GLN A 512 -27.48 -5.08 12.82
CA GLN A 512 -28.61 -4.22 12.47
C GLN A 512 -28.97 -3.30 13.64
N PRO A 513 -28.73 -1.98 13.54
CA PRO A 513 -29.10 -1.04 14.60
C PRO A 513 -30.63 -0.93 14.74
N ALA A 514 -31.12 -0.65 15.94
CA ALA A 514 -32.51 -0.23 16.14
C ALA A 514 -32.76 1.19 15.59
N ASP A 515 -34.02 1.57 15.40
CA ASP A 515 -34.38 2.91 14.93
C ASP A 515 -33.83 4.00 15.87
N GLY A 516 -33.10 4.97 15.30
CA GLY A 516 -32.42 6.02 16.07
C GLY A 516 -31.10 5.59 16.72
N TRP A 517 -30.56 4.43 16.37
CA TRP A 517 -29.24 3.95 16.77
C TRP A 517 -28.33 3.72 15.54
N ALA A 518 -27.02 3.74 15.76
CA ALA A 518 -26.02 3.41 14.76
C ALA A 518 -24.94 2.50 15.34
N LEU A 519 -24.38 1.61 14.50
CA LEU A 519 -23.21 0.82 14.87
C LEU A 519 -22.03 1.76 15.13
N GLN A 520 -21.49 1.72 16.34
CA GLN A 520 -20.40 2.58 16.78
C GLN A 520 -19.06 1.85 16.70
N SER A 521 -18.99 0.63 17.24
CA SER A 521 -17.78 -0.16 17.27
C SER A 521 -18.07 -1.65 17.33
N VAL A 522 -17.12 -2.43 16.81
CA VAL A 522 -17.03 -3.87 16.97
C VAL A 522 -15.65 -4.18 17.50
N THR A 523 -15.56 -4.98 18.55
CA THR A 523 -14.28 -5.52 19.03
C THR A 523 -14.32 -7.04 19.12
N ALA A 524 -13.16 -7.67 18.92
CA ALA A 524 -12.91 -9.09 19.11
C ALA A 524 -11.77 -9.24 20.12
N ASP A 525 -12.03 -9.89 21.26
CA ASP A 525 -11.07 -10.08 22.35
C ASP A 525 -10.42 -8.76 22.84
N GLY A 526 -11.15 -7.65 22.70
CA GLY A 526 -10.70 -6.30 23.05
C GLY A 526 -10.04 -5.52 21.91
N GLU A 527 -9.74 -6.14 20.78
CA GLU A 527 -9.18 -5.47 19.60
C GLU A 527 -10.26 -4.97 18.65
N SER A 528 -10.03 -3.82 18.01
CA SER A 528 -11.00 -3.21 17.09
C SER A 528 -11.13 -4.02 15.79
N VAL A 529 -12.36 -4.34 15.40
CA VAL A 529 -12.68 -5.01 14.13
C VAL A 529 -13.25 -3.97 13.15
N PRO A 530 -12.67 -3.82 11.95
CA PRO A 530 -13.22 -2.92 10.95
C PRO A 530 -14.56 -3.43 10.42
N PHE A 531 -15.47 -2.50 10.13
CA PHE A 531 -16.79 -2.80 9.56
C PHE A 531 -17.12 -1.80 8.45
N GLU A 532 -17.94 -2.23 7.50
CA GLU A 532 -18.47 -1.41 6.41
C GLU A 532 -19.99 -1.37 6.51
N GLY A 533 -20.55 -0.19 6.75
CA GLY A 533 -21.98 -0.05 7.05
C GLY A 533 -22.35 -0.79 8.34
N ASP A 534 -23.15 -1.84 8.21
CA ASP A 534 -23.59 -2.72 9.29
C ASP A 534 -22.92 -4.11 9.25
N ARG A 535 -21.92 -4.33 8.39
CA ARG A 535 -21.30 -5.65 8.18
C ARG A 535 -19.83 -5.69 8.59
N PHE A 536 -19.42 -6.79 9.19
CA PHE A 536 -18.03 -7.09 9.51
C PHE A 536 -17.73 -8.58 9.39
N SER A 537 -16.46 -8.92 9.17
CA SER A 537 -16.02 -10.31 9.07
C SER A 537 -14.84 -10.57 9.98
N LEU A 538 -14.81 -11.75 10.58
CA LEU A 538 -13.62 -12.33 11.19
C LEU A 538 -13.09 -13.36 10.23
N SER A 539 -11.83 -13.24 9.84
CA SER A 539 -11.18 -14.15 8.91
C SER A 539 -10.16 -15.01 9.62
N GLN A 540 -10.01 -16.26 9.18
CA GLN A 540 -8.96 -17.15 9.66
C GLN A 540 -8.96 -17.28 11.18
N LEU A 541 -10.10 -17.62 11.77
CA LEU A 541 -10.23 -17.78 13.22
C LEU A 541 -9.28 -18.87 13.74
N ARG A 542 -8.71 -18.66 14.93
CA ARG A 542 -7.69 -19.55 15.53
C ARG A 542 -7.99 -19.97 16.95
N ALA A 543 -8.86 -19.24 17.64
CA ALA A 543 -9.25 -19.50 19.01
C ALA A 543 -10.72 -19.08 19.20
N ASP A 544 -11.29 -19.47 20.33
CA ASP A 544 -12.55 -18.90 20.82
C ASP A 544 -12.42 -17.37 20.88
N THR A 545 -13.46 -16.68 20.44
CA THR A 545 -13.45 -15.21 20.33
C THR A 545 -14.66 -14.61 21.01
N GLN A 546 -14.41 -13.60 21.85
CA GLN A 546 -15.46 -12.79 22.45
C GLN A 546 -15.64 -11.49 21.68
N LEU A 547 -16.84 -11.29 21.12
CA LEU A 547 -17.22 -10.08 20.42
C LEU A 547 -17.96 -9.12 21.35
N VAL A 548 -17.67 -7.83 21.20
CA VAL A 548 -18.47 -6.74 21.76
C VAL A 548 -18.93 -5.82 20.63
N ILE A 549 -20.25 -5.74 20.45
CA ILE A 549 -20.88 -4.92 19.42
C ILE A 549 -21.57 -3.76 20.13
N THR A 550 -21.10 -2.54 19.86
CA THR A 550 -21.61 -1.34 20.52
C THR A 550 -22.41 -0.51 19.54
N PHE A 551 -23.67 -0.26 19.87
CA PHE A 551 -24.53 0.70 19.21
C PHE A 551 -24.59 2.00 20.01
N ALA A 552 -24.58 3.14 19.32
CA ALA A 552 -24.73 4.46 19.93
C ALA A 552 -26.02 5.13 19.45
N LYS A 553 -26.67 5.89 20.34
CA LYS A 553 -27.84 6.72 20.01
C LYS A 553 -27.46 7.77 18.97
N GLN A 554 -28.34 8.02 18.01
CA GLN A 554 -28.22 9.11 17.05
C GLN A 554 -28.84 10.41 17.63
N PRO A 555 -28.40 11.59 17.15
CA PRO A 555 -29.07 12.85 17.48
C PRO A 555 -30.52 12.84 17.00
N LEU A 556 -31.40 13.51 17.74
CA LEU A 556 -32.81 13.69 17.36
C LEU A 556 -33.03 15.12 16.86
N ASP A 557 -33.56 15.23 15.64
CA ASP A 557 -34.07 16.48 15.08
C ASP A 557 -35.59 16.39 15.02
N LEU A 558 -36.25 17.11 15.92
CA LEU A 558 -37.69 17.05 16.12
C LEU A 558 -38.34 18.38 15.75
N LYS A 559 -39.58 18.32 15.26
CA LYS A 559 -40.38 19.49 14.89
C LYS A 559 -41.82 19.30 15.35
N ASP A 560 -42.35 20.29 16.07
CA ASP A 560 -43.77 20.39 16.35
C ASP A 560 -44.45 21.05 15.14
N THR A 561 -45.49 20.40 14.61
CA THR A 561 -46.17 20.86 13.38
C THR A 561 -47.24 21.91 13.62
N GLY A 562 -47.69 22.09 14.87
CA GLY A 562 -48.69 23.10 15.22
C GLY A 562 -48.06 24.47 15.43
N THR A 563 -46.88 24.50 16.05
CA THR A 563 -46.16 25.73 16.41
C THR A 563 -44.91 25.99 15.57
N GLU A 564 -44.49 25.02 14.76
CA GLU A 564 -43.26 25.07 13.95
C GLU A 564 -41.97 25.17 14.78
N VAL A 565 -42.05 24.96 16.10
CA VAL A 565 -40.89 24.88 17.00
C VAL A 565 -40.05 23.65 16.65
N GLN A 566 -38.73 23.83 16.60
CA GLN A 566 -37.77 22.78 16.31
C GLN A 566 -36.84 22.54 17.48
N LEU A 567 -36.37 21.30 17.61
CA LEU A 567 -35.47 20.89 18.67
C LEU A 567 -34.41 19.93 18.13
N HIS A 568 -33.15 20.25 18.36
CA HIS A 568 -32.02 19.35 18.17
C HIS A 568 -31.55 18.82 19.52
N CYS A 569 -31.67 17.51 19.71
CA CYS A 569 -31.24 16.81 20.92
C CYS A 569 -30.01 15.95 20.60
N PRO A 570 -28.81 16.33 21.08
CA PRO A 570 -27.63 15.50 20.90
C PRO A 570 -27.77 14.18 21.69
N PRO A 571 -27.10 13.08 21.27
CA PRO A 571 -27.26 11.76 21.90
C PRO A 571 -27.09 11.75 23.43
N ALA A 572 -26.15 12.53 23.95
CA ALA A 572 -25.85 12.63 25.38
C ALA A 572 -26.95 13.34 26.21
N ALA A 573 -27.84 14.09 25.56
CA ALA A 573 -28.97 14.75 26.19
C ALA A 573 -30.23 13.85 26.23
N ILE A 574 -30.21 12.68 25.60
CA ILE A 574 -31.28 11.68 25.68
C ILE A 574 -31.11 10.86 26.96
N PRO A 575 -32.07 10.88 27.90
CA PRO A 575 -31.94 10.19 29.18
C PRO A 575 -31.61 8.69 29.06
N GLU A 576 -30.94 8.15 30.07
CA GLU A 576 -30.65 6.72 30.15
C GLU A 576 -31.95 5.91 30.19
N GLY A 577 -31.99 4.77 29.47
CA GLY A 577 -33.19 3.94 29.34
C GLY A 577 -34.26 4.46 28.37
N VAL A 578 -34.11 5.66 27.80
CA VAL A 578 -35.01 6.18 26.75
C VAL A 578 -34.51 5.79 25.37
N SER A 579 -35.34 5.07 24.61
CA SER A 579 -35.07 4.74 23.20
C SER A 579 -35.34 5.97 22.32
N PRO A 580 -34.40 6.40 21.45
CA PRO A 580 -34.54 7.61 20.66
C PRO A 580 -35.77 7.63 19.75
N SER A 581 -36.19 6.48 19.22
CA SER A 581 -37.35 6.35 18.33
C SER A 581 -38.70 6.61 19.01
N ALA A 582 -38.76 6.48 20.34
CA ALA A 582 -39.96 6.75 21.13
C ALA A 582 -40.11 8.23 21.53
N VAL A 583 -39.09 9.06 21.24
CA VAL A 583 -39.06 10.46 21.65
C VAL A 583 -39.74 11.35 20.61
N THR A 584 -40.66 12.18 21.07
CA THR A 584 -41.35 13.19 20.25
C THR A 584 -41.27 14.56 20.90
N LEU A 585 -41.46 15.62 20.10
CA LEU A 585 -41.54 17.00 20.57
C LEU A 585 -43.01 17.43 20.60
N GLN A 586 -43.42 18.02 21.73
CA GLN A 586 -44.69 18.73 21.86
C GLN A 586 -44.40 20.18 22.21
N ALA A 587 -44.91 21.10 21.39
CA ALA A 587 -44.86 22.53 21.68
C ALA A 587 -46.24 23.16 21.50
N GLU A 588 -46.76 23.80 22.54
CA GLU A 588 -48.09 24.42 22.54
C GLU A 588 -48.01 25.90 22.89
N ARG A 589 -48.67 26.75 22.11
CA ARG A 589 -48.77 28.18 22.42
C ARG A 589 -49.77 28.39 23.55
N LEU A 590 -49.32 29.04 24.62
CA LEU A 590 -50.18 29.41 25.74
C LEU A 590 -51.13 30.55 25.32
N GLN A 591 -52.43 30.31 25.48
CA GLN A 591 -53.48 31.31 25.19
C GLN A 591 -53.69 32.23 26.40
N GLU A 592 -54.23 33.43 26.17
CA GLU A 592 -54.43 34.42 27.23
C GLU A 592 -55.45 33.98 28.29
N GLU A 593 -56.35 33.06 27.95
CA GLU A 593 -57.35 32.50 28.85
C GLU A 593 -56.86 31.27 29.61
N ALA A 594 -55.62 30.81 29.36
CA ALA A 594 -55.06 29.65 30.04
C ALA A 594 -54.83 29.94 31.54
N GLU A 595 -54.98 28.90 32.38
CA GLU A 595 -54.82 29.02 33.84
C GLU A 595 -53.45 29.58 34.25
N ASP A 596 -52.40 29.25 33.50
CA ASP A 596 -51.03 29.69 33.74
C ASP A 596 -50.68 31.04 33.07
N TRP A 597 -51.58 31.64 32.29
CA TRP A 597 -51.31 32.93 31.63
C TRP A 597 -50.99 34.08 32.61
N PRO A 598 -51.70 34.25 33.75
CA PRO A 598 -51.39 35.31 34.71
C PRO A 598 -49.96 35.24 35.26
N LEU A 599 -49.38 34.04 35.35
CA LEU A 599 -47.99 33.81 35.77
C LEU A 599 -47.02 34.41 34.75
N VAL A 600 -47.21 34.11 33.48
CA VAL A 600 -46.40 34.67 32.37
C VAL A 600 -46.59 36.18 32.27
N GLN A 601 -47.83 36.65 32.36
CA GLN A 601 -48.16 38.07 32.23
C GLN A 601 -47.48 38.91 33.32
N SER A 602 -47.66 38.54 34.58
CA SER A 602 -47.01 39.24 35.70
C SER A 602 -45.49 39.22 35.61
N ALA A 603 -44.92 38.15 35.07
CA ALA A 603 -43.49 38.07 34.86
C ALA A 603 -43.02 39.04 33.76
N LEU A 604 -43.75 39.28 32.67
CA LEU A 604 -43.21 39.97 31.49
C LEU A 604 -43.67 41.43 31.33
N ASP A 605 -44.79 41.85 31.91
CA ASP A 605 -45.41 43.17 31.68
C ASP A 605 -44.50 44.37 32.02
N GLU A 606 -43.56 44.23 32.96
CA GLU A 606 -42.64 45.31 33.34
C GLU A 606 -41.36 45.38 32.50
N VAL A 607 -41.10 44.41 31.62
CA VAL A 607 -39.81 44.31 30.88
C VAL A 607 -39.93 44.12 29.38
N ALA A 608 -41.13 43.80 28.86
CA ALA A 608 -41.34 43.53 27.46
C ALA A 608 -42.61 44.20 26.94
N ASP A 609 -42.51 44.82 25.77
CA ASP A 609 -43.65 45.48 25.11
C ASP A 609 -44.56 44.46 24.40
N ARG A 610 -44.03 43.26 24.12
CA ARG A 610 -44.71 42.17 23.40
C ARG A 610 -44.04 40.83 23.67
N TYR A 611 -44.84 39.78 23.89
CA TYR A 611 -44.32 38.44 24.15
C TYR A 611 -45.29 37.32 23.73
N THR A 612 -44.74 36.13 23.45
CA THR A 612 -45.49 34.91 23.10
C THR A 612 -44.89 33.75 23.91
N ALA A 613 -45.76 32.99 24.58
CA ALA A 613 -45.35 31.89 25.46
C ALA A 613 -45.67 30.51 24.87
N PHE A 614 -44.78 29.56 25.10
CA PHE A 614 -44.88 28.17 24.63
C PHE A 614 -44.62 27.20 25.79
N ASP A 615 -45.45 26.18 25.96
CA ASP A 615 -45.10 24.96 26.70
C ASP A 615 -44.33 24.05 25.75
N ILE A 616 -43.03 23.91 25.94
CA ILE A 616 -42.16 23.10 25.08
C ILE A 616 -41.68 21.91 25.91
N SER A 617 -42.01 20.69 25.49
CA SER A 617 -41.70 19.44 26.20
C SER A 617 -41.28 18.33 25.24
N LEU A 618 -40.34 17.48 25.67
CA LEU A 618 -40.12 16.17 25.05
C LEU A 618 -41.06 15.15 25.68
N LEU A 619 -41.61 14.26 24.86
CA LEU A 619 -42.43 13.13 25.31
C LEU A 619 -41.73 11.80 24.95
N CYS A 620 -41.74 10.84 25.87
CA CYS A 620 -41.44 9.44 25.60
C CYS A 620 -42.71 8.63 25.83
N ASP A 621 -43.20 7.93 24.81
CA ASP A 621 -44.47 7.18 24.86
C ASP A 621 -45.64 8.00 25.44
N GLY A 622 -45.69 9.30 25.12
CA GLY A 622 -46.71 10.25 25.58
C GLY A 622 -46.49 10.85 26.97
N SER A 623 -45.43 10.47 27.69
CA SER A 623 -45.09 11.04 29.00
C SER A 623 -43.99 12.11 28.90
N LYS A 624 -44.17 13.26 29.57
CA LYS A 624 -43.16 14.34 29.60
C LYS A 624 -41.84 13.86 30.22
N ILE A 625 -40.73 14.09 29.53
CA ILE A 625 -39.36 13.81 29.98
C ILE A 625 -38.50 15.07 29.97
N GLN A 626 -37.53 15.13 30.88
CA GLN A 626 -36.49 16.17 30.90
C GLN A 626 -35.24 15.64 30.19
N PRO A 627 -34.48 16.48 29.47
CA PRO A 627 -33.24 16.06 28.85
C PRO A 627 -32.17 15.85 29.92
N SER A 628 -31.20 14.96 29.69
CA SER A 628 -30.07 14.72 30.61
C SER A 628 -28.93 15.74 30.43
N GLY A 629 -29.07 16.65 29.47
CA GLY A 629 -28.09 17.66 29.13
C GLY A 629 -28.70 18.74 28.25
N LYS A 630 -27.84 19.57 27.65
CA LYS A 630 -28.29 20.68 26.81
C LYS A 630 -28.89 20.20 25.48
N VAL A 631 -29.99 20.84 25.09
CA VAL A 631 -30.65 20.75 23.79
C VAL A 631 -30.70 22.13 23.15
N ALA A 632 -30.73 22.18 21.82
CA ALA A 632 -30.93 23.42 21.08
C ALA A 632 -32.40 23.54 20.65
N VAL A 633 -33.02 24.66 21.00
CA VAL A 633 -34.43 24.96 20.69
C VAL A 633 -34.47 26.13 19.71
N ARG A 634 -35.34 26.04 18.70
CA ARG A 634 -35.57 27.08 17.71
C ARG A 634 -37.06 27.43 17.69
N ILE A 635 -37.39 28.63 18.13
CA ILE A 635 -38.77 29.15 18.12
C ILE A 635 -38.92 30.07 16.90
N PRO A 636 -39.91 29.84 16.01
CA PRO A 636 -40.14 30.74 14.89
C PRO A 636 -40.52 32.13 15.40
N ILE A 637 -39.92 33.18 14.82
CA ILE A 637 -40.17 34.56 15.22
C ILE A 637 -41.53 35.00 14.65
N PRO A 638 -42.53 35.34 15.48
CA PRO A 638 -43.83 35.77 14.98
C PRO A 638 -43.75 37.11 14.24
N ASP A 639 -44.67 37.31 13.29
CA ASP A 639 -44.71 38.54 12.51
C ASP A 639 -44.81 39.80 13.39
N GLY A 640 -44.03 40.81 13.00
CA GLY A 640 -44.02 42.13 13.60
C GLY A 640 -43.07 42.29 14.79
N TYR A 641 -42.47 41.23 15.32
CA TYR A 641 -41.43 41.33 16.36
C TYR A 641 -40.18 42.04 15.83
N ASP A 642 -39.56 42.86 16.69
CA ASP A 642 -38.26 43.48 16.41
C ASP A 642 -37.13 42.51 16.78
N ALA A 643 -36.44 41.99 15.77
CA ALA A 643 -35.40 40.97 15.90
C ALA A 643 -34.20 41.44 16.76
N ASP A 644 -33.91 42.74 16.79
CA ASP A 644 -32.77 43.31 17.52
C ASP A 644 -33.06 43.44 19.03
N ARG A 645 -34.33 43.30 19.43
CA ARG A 645 -34.80 43.45 20.82
C ARG A 645 -35.30 42.15 21.43
N LEU A 646 -35.00 41.01 20.81
CA LEU A 646 -35.48 39.70 21.27
C LEU A 646 -34.72 39.15 22.48
N ALA A 647 -35.46 38.49 23.36
CA ALA A 647 -34.94 37.55 24.34
C ALA A 647 -35.93 36.41 24.56
N VAL A 648 -35.41 35.27 24.99
CA VAL A 648 -36.22 34.16 25.49
C VAL A 648 -36.10 34.14 27.00
N TYR A 649 -37.22 33.98 27.68
CA TYR A 649 -37.27 33.81 29.12
C TYR A 649 -37.90 32.46 29.45
N ARG A 650 -37.28 31.69 30.34
CA ARG A 650 -37.99 30.60 31.01
C ARG A 650 -38.71 31.18 32.21
N VAL A 651 -40.01 30.90 32.33
CA VAL A 651 -40.81 31.30 33.49
C VAL A 651 -40.96 30.10 34.41
N GLU A 652 -40.48 30.26 35.65
CA GLU A 652 -40.65 29.25 36.69
C GLU A 652 -42.07 29.28 37.27
N PRO A 653 -42.56 28.19 37.86
CA PRO A 653 -43.84 28.16 38.59
C PRO A 653 -43.95 29.23 39.70
N THR A 654 -42.82 29.74 40.18
CA THR A 654 -42.75 30.81 41.19
C THR A 654 -42.89 32.23 40.62
N GLY A 655 -42.95 32.38 39.29
CA GLY A 655 -42.96 33.66 38.57
C GLY A 655 -41.55 34.23 38.33
N ALA A 656 -40.50 33.55 38.79
CA ALA A 656 -39.13 33.95 38.51
C ALA A 656 -38.78 33.76 37.02
N ARG A 657 -38.06 34.73 36.45
CA ARG A 657 -37.59 34.70 35.05
C ARG A 657 -36.13 34.31 34.98
N VAL A 658 -35.81 33.33 34.13
CA VAL A 658 -34.44 33.00 33.76
C VAL A 658 -34.23 33.46 32.31
N PRO A 659 -33.38 34.46 32.04
CA PRO A 659 -33.12 34.93 30.69
C PRO A 659 -32.19 33.96 29.93
N TYR A 660 -32.52 33.70 28.67
CA TYR A 660 -31.69 32.97 27.73
C TYR A 660 -31.23 33.91 26.62
N PRO A 661 -29.91 33.98 26.34
CA PRO A 661 -29.43 34.69 25.17
C PRO A 661 -29.98 34.01 23.91
N VAL A 662 -30.44 34.82 22.96
CA VAL A 662 -31.05 34.34 21.72
C VAL A 662 -30.15 34.73 20.56
N GLU A 663 -29.87 33.78 19.68
CA GLU A 663 -29.33 34.03 18.36
C GLU A 663 -30.48 34.00 17.33
N VAL A 664 -30.64 35.08 16.57
CA VAL A 664 -31.63 35.13 15.49
C VAL A 664 -31.01 34.55 14.22
N LYS A 665 -31.53 33.42 13.77
CA LYS A 665 -31.02 32.70 12.60
C LYS A 665 -32.13 32.05 11.79
N ASP A 666 -32.13 32.32 10.49
CA ASP A 666 -33.08 31.77 9.51
C ASP A 666 -34.56 31.98 9.89
N GLY A 667 -34.89 33.10 10.53
CA GLY A 667 -36.25 33.41 11.00
C GLY A 667 -36.63 32.77 12.35
N PHE A 668 -35.68 32.15 13.05
CA PHE A 668 -35.88 31.55 14.36
C PHE A 668 -35.08 32.26 15.45
N ALA A 669 -35.68 32.37 16.63
CA ALA A 669 -35.00 32.63 17.89
C ALA A 669 -34.40 31.31 18.41
N CYS A 670 -33.07 31.20 18.37
CA CYS A 670 -32.34 29.99 18.74
C CYS A 670 -31.69 30.16 20.12
N PHE A 671 -31.86 29.17 21.00
CA PHE A 671 -31.23 29.15 22.33
C PHE A 671 -30.96 27.70 22.78
N GLU A 672 -30.07 27.53 23.76
CA GLU A 672 -29.82 26.24 24.39
C GLU A 672 -30.45 26.17 25.78
N THR A 673 -31.00 25.01 26.14
CA THR A 673 -31.51 24.77 27.48
C THR A 673 -31.32 23.31 27.90
N ASP A 674 -31.30 23.04 29.19
CA ASP A 674 -31.25 21.71 29.81
C ASP A 674 -32.55 21.39 30.58
N HIS A 675 -33.61 22.18 30.36
CA HIS A 675 -34.88 22.04 31.06
C HIS A 675 -36.04 22.38 30.14
N PHE A 676 -37.15 21.67 30.25
CA PHE A 676 -38.41 21.98 29.56
C PHE A 676 -39.43 22.58 30.52
N SER A 677 -40.04 23.70 30.12
CA SER A 677 -41.02 24.48 30.88
C SER A 677 -41.70 25.48 29.92
N TYR A 678 -42.41 26.46 30.48
CA TYR A 678 -42.87 27.63 29.76
C TYR A 678 -41.69 28.50 29.30
N TYR A 679 -41.55 28.64 27.98
CA TYR A 679 -40.60 29.53 27.32
C TYR A 679 -41.33 30.69 26.66
N VAL A 680 -40.85 31.90 26.90
CA VAL A 680 -41.48 33.14 26.46
C VAL A 680 -40.54 33.88 25.53
N LEU A 681 -40.90 33.97 24.26
CA LEU A 681 -40.21 34.83 23.29
C LEU A 681 -40.74 36.26 23.44
N ALA A 682 -39.87 37.18 23.88
CA ALA A 682 -40.22 38.55 24.25
C ALA A 682 -39.40 39.59 23.49
N GLN A 683 -40.02 40.73 23.19
CA GLN A 683 -39.38 41.95 22.73
C GLN A 683 -39.24 42.91 23.92
N LYS A 684 -37.99 43.19 24.35
CA LYS A 684 -37.69 44.01 25.54
C LYS A 684 -38.14 45.47 25.40
N ALA A 685 -38.62 46.09 26.47
CA ALA A 685 -38.97 47.52 26.55
C ALA A 685 -37.75 48.46 26.44
N GLU A 686 -37.94 49.73 26.06
CA GLU A 686 -36.88 50.72 25.81
C GLU A 686 -36.53 51.51 27.12
N GLU A 687 -35.25 51.58 27.53
CA GLU A 687 -34.84 52.21 28.81
C GLU A 687 -34.49 53.72 28.67
N THR A 688 -34.98 54.58 29.59
CA THR A 688 -34.61 56.01 29.69
C THR A 688 -33.49 56.30 30.71
N PRO A 689 -32.51 57.20 30.43
CA PRO A 689 -31.35 57.43 31.30
C PRO A 689 -31.60 58.28 32.58
N PRO A 690 -30.78 58.15 33.66
CA PRO A 690 -30.99 58.77 34.99
C PRO A 690 -30.55 60.25 35.10
N ALA A 691 -31.00 60.97 36.15
CA ALA A 691 -30.72 62.40 36.41
C ALA A 691 -29.45 62.67 37.26
N GLU A 692 -28.79 63.83 37.06
CA GLU A 692 -27.49 64.22 37.67
C GLU A 692 -27.54 65.58 38.43
N GLY A 693 -26.66 65.79 39.43
CA GLY A 693 -26.50 67.02 40.22
C GLY A 693 -25.03 67.45 40.43
N ALA A 694 -24.76 68.76 40.60
CA ALA A 694 -23.39 69.32 40.56
C ALA A 694 -22.67 69.38 41.93
N LEU A 695 -21.40 68.96 41.97
CA LEU A 695 -20.54 69.03 43.17
C LEU A 695 -19.64 70.27 43.14
N LEU A 696 -19.64 71.10 44.18
CA LEU A 696 -18.83 72.32 44.28
C LEU A 696 -17.95 72.33 45.54
N PHE A 697 -16.70 72.75 45.43
CA PHE A 697 -15.81 73.03 46.55
C PHE A 697 -14.66 73.96 46.16
N GLU A 698 -14.06 74.62 47.14
CA GLU A 698 -12.98 75.61 46.94
C GLU A 698 -11.74 75.28 47.78
N GLN A 699 -10.58 75.76 47.36
CA GLN A 699 -9.34 75.52 48.10
C GLN A 699 -9.24 76.43 49.34
N PRO A 700 -8.94 75.87 50.53
CA PRO A 700 -8.87 76.63 51.77
C PRO A 700 -7.56 77.43 51.89
N THR A 701 -7.56 78.48 52.71
CA THR A 701 -6.31 79.18 53.11
C THR A 701 -5.57 78.34 54.16
N ASN A 702 -4.23 78.27 54.09
CA ASN A 702 -3.38 77.50 55.01
C ASN A 702 -3.56 75.96 54.96
N GLY A 703 -3.98 75.41 53.82
CA GLY A 703 -3.99 73.98 53.54
C GLY A 703 -4.53 73.66 52.13
N ARG A 704 -4.95 72.41 51.89
CA ARG A 704 -5.52 71.94 50.62
C ARG A 704 -6.74 71.04 50.86
N LEU A 705 -7.70 71.06 49.94
CA LEU A 705 -8.87 70.17 49.90
C LEU A 705 -8.87 69.33 48.60
N THR A 706 -9.12 68.03 48.71
CA THR A 706 -9.26 67.10 47.57
C THR A 706 -10.55 66.30 47.70
N ALA A 707 -11.14 65.86 46.58
CA ALA A 707 -12.37 65.08 46.53
C ALA A 707 -12.21 63.84 45.63
N ALA A 708 -12.84 62.72 45.98
CA ALA A 708 -12.86 61.50 45.17
C ALA A 708 -14.21 60.77 45.24
N ALA A 709 -14.72 60.31 44.10
CA ALA A 709 -15.88 59.43 43.98
C ALA A 709 -15.41 58.06 43.48
N ASP A 710 -15.85 56.97 44.12
CA ASP A 710 -15.40 55.59 43.82
C ASP A 710 -13.87 55.41 43.70
N GLY A 711 -13.12 56.21 44.49
CA GLY A 711 -11.66 56.19 44.50
C GLY A 711 -10.98 57.00 43.40
N GLN A 712 -11.74 57.61 42.48
CA GLN A 712 -11.20 58.48 41.42
C GLN A 712 -11.30 59.96 41.80
N PRO A 713 -10.26 60.78 41.54
CA PRO A 713 -10.30 62.22 41.83
C PRO A 713 -11.41 62.91 41.04
N VAL A 714 -12.20 63.75 41.73
CA VAL A 714 -13.22 64.58 41.10
C VAL A 714 -12.92 66.06 41.31
N GLU A 715 -13.16 66.86 40.28
CA GLU A 715 -12.96 68.30 40.31
C GLU A 715 -14.25 69.03 40.72
N SER A 716 -14.10 70.23 41.27
CA SER A 716 -15.22 71.11 41.59
C SER A 716 -15.91 71.55 40.29
N GLY A 717 -17.23 71.36 40.21
CA GLY A 717 -18.09 71.69 39.07
C GLY A 717 -18.66 70.48 38.31
N VAL A 718 -18.24 69.25 38.62
CA VAL A 718 -18.72 68.04 37.93
C VAL A 718 -20.18 67.72 38.28
N SER A 719 -20.99 67.31 37.28
CA SER A 719 -22.30 66.69 37.52
C SER A 719 -22.13 65.19 37.72
N LEU A 720 -22.71 64.68 38.80
CA LEU A 720 -22.67 63.27 39.17
C LEU A 720 -24.09 62.73 39.31
N PRO A 721 -24.33 61.44 39.01
CA PRO A 721 -25.62 60.80 39.23
C PRO A 721 -26.11 61.01 40.66
N GLU A 722 -27.41 61.23 40.82
CA GLU A 722 -28.04 61.37 42.14
C GLU A 722 -27.72 60.14 43.02
N GLY A 723 -27.29 60.39 44.26
CA GLY A 723 -26.88 59.35 45.20
C GLY A 723 -25.39 59.00 45.20
N THR A 724 -24.57 59.61 44.33
CA THR A 724 -23.12 59.40 44.32
C THR A 724 -22.48 59.89 45.63
N VAL A 725 -21.65 59.05 46.27
CA VAL A 725 -20.95 59.40 47.52
C VAL A 725 -19.52 59.86 47.21
N VAL A 726 -19.16 61.05 47.68
CA VAL A 726 -17.86 61.69 47.46
C VAL A 726 -17.11 61.82 48.78
N LEU A 727 -15.85 61.39 48.81
CA LEU A 727 -14.94 61.53 49.93
C LEU A 727 -14.04 62.75 49.76
N PHE A 728 -14.16 63.70 50.67
CA PHE A 728 -13.31 64.88 50.79
C PHE A 728 -12.17 64.63 51.79
N THR A 729 -10.98 65.15 51.50
CA THR A 729 -9.80 65.06 52.37
C THR A 729 -9.13 66.43 52.52
N ALA A 730 -9.01 66.89 53.77
CA ALA A 730 -8.36 68.13 54.16
C ALA A 730 -6.89 67.91 54.54
N LEU A 731 -6.01 68.77 54.05
CA LEU A 731 -4.56 68.70 54.23
C LEU A 731 -4.06 70.04 54.81
N PRO A 732 -3.94 70.19 56.15
CA PRO A 732 -3.43 71.41 56.77
C PRO A 732 -1.97 71.69 56.39
N ALA A 733 -1.60 72.95 56.22
CA ALA A 733 -0.20 73.36 56.06
C ALA A 733 0.58 73.22 57.38
N ALA A 734 1.92 73.15 57.30
CA ALA A 734 2.78 73.02 58.48
C ALA A 734 2.50 74.13 59.51
N GLY A 735 2.27 73.74 60.77
CA GLY A 735 1.93 74.66 61.85
C GLY A 735 0.42 74.95 61.99
N TYR A 736 -0.43 74.39 61.14
CA TYR A 736 -1.89 74.49 61.23
C TYR A 736 -2.56 73.14 61.52
N GLN A 737 -3.77 73.16 62.05
CA GLN A 737 -4.67 72.03 62.27
C GLN A 737 -6.08 72.38 61.80
N LEU A 738 -6.93 71.37 61.57
CA LEU A 738 -8.33 71.56 61.20
C LEU A 738 -9.04 72.44 62.23
N GLU A 739 -9.82 73.40 61.75
CA GLU A 739 -10.73 74.21 62.57
C GLU A 739 -12.17 73.75 62.36
N SER A 740 -12.66 73.68 61.12
CA SER A 740 -14.03 73.23 60.83
C SER A 740 -14.28 72.81 59.38
N TRP A 741 -15.27 71.93 59.17
CA TRP A 741 -15.86 71.61 57.87
C TRP A 741 -17.18 72.38 57.66
N LYS A 742 -17.50 72.70 56.41
CA LYS A 742 -18.80 73.26 56.00
C LYS A 742 -19.41 72.50 54.82
N LEU A 743 -20.69 72.17 54.93
CA LEU A 743 -21.52 71.63 53.84
C LEU A 743 -22.67 72.61 53.59
N ASP A 744 -22.84 73.03 52.34
CA ASP A 744 -23.83 74.01 51.88
C ASP A 744 -23.86 75.30 52.71
N GLY A 745 -22.67 75.74 53.13
CA GLY A 745 -22.47 76.96 53.93
C GLY A 745 -22.67 76.79 55.44
N GLN A 746 -23.12 75.63 55.93
CA GLN A 746 -23.31 75.35 57.35
C GLN A 746 -22.09 74.65 57.96
N THR A 747 -21.65 75.11 59.13
CA THR A 747 -20.54 74.48 59.87
C THR A 747 -20.97 73.16 60.51
N LEU A 748 -20.22 72.09 60.25
CA LEU A 748 -20.43 70.77 60.84
C LEU A 748 -19.73 70.71 62.21
N ALA A 749 -20.50 70.58 63.29
CA ALA A 749 -19.96 70.53 64.66
C ALA A 749 -19.58 69.09 65.05
N GLY A 750 -18.39 68.91 65.64
CA GLY A 750 -17.91 67.61 66.11
C GLY A 750 -17.10 66.80 65.08
N GLU A 751 -16.92 67.31 63.86
CA GLU A 751 -16.05 66.72 62.83
C GLU A 751 -14.61 67.26 62.98
N ASP A 752 -13.78 66.56 63.76
CA ASP A 752 -12.36 66.90 63.99
C ASP A 752 -11.39 66.10 63.09
N GLY A 753 -11.93 65.20 62.26
CA GLY A 753 -11.18 64.38 61.30
C GLY A 753 -10.84 65.10 59.99
N LEU A 754 -9.72 64.70 59.37
CA LEU A 754 -9.26 65.25 58.09
C LEU A 754 -10.03 64.73 56.86
N GLN A 755 -11.12 63.99 57.03
CA GLN A 755 -11.92 63.44 55.92
C GLN A 755 -13.42 63.63 56.16
N LEU A 756 -14.18 63.89 55.10
CA LEU A 756 -15.64 64.08 55.13
C LEU A 756 -16.31 63.36 53.95
N ARG A 757 -17.38 62.59 54.18
CA ARG A 757 -18.18 61.95 53.12
C ARG A 757 -19.47 62.73 52.85
N VAL A 758 -19.76 63.00 51.58
CA VAL A 758 -20.93 63.77 51.14
C VAL A 758 -21.65 63.02 50.02
N THR A 759 -22.97 62.90 50.09
CA THR A 759 -23.79 62.29 49.02
C THR A 759 -24.36 63.40 48.14
N VAL A 760 -24.19 63.31 46.82
CA VAL A 760 -24.70 64.28 45.86
C VAL A 760 -26.21 64.09 45.71
N GLY A 761 -26.97 65.09 46.18
CA GLY A 761 -28.41 65.16 45.93
C GLY A 761 -28.73 65.81 44.58
N LYS A 762 -30.01 65.79 44.22
CA LYS A 762 -30.52 66.39 42.99
C LYS A 762 -30.18 67.88 42.82
N GLU A 763 -30.02 68.64 43.90
CA GLU A 763 -29.64 70.05 43.87
C GLU A 763 -28.12 70.29 43.87
N GLY A 764 -27.31 69.22 43.93
CA GLY A 764 -25.87 69.28 44.10
C GLY A 764 -25.42 69.31 45.57
N ALA A 765 -24.13 69.57 45.80
CA ALA A 765 -23.56 69.74 47.14
C ALA A 765 -22.34 70.69 47.11
N ARG A 766 -22.21 71.58 48.11
CA ARG A 766 -21.10 72.54 48.24
C ARG A 766 -20.27 72.34 49.51
N VAL A 767 -18.99 72.01 49.39
CA VAL A 767 -18.10 71.69 50.53
C VAL A 767 -16.98 72.72 50.71
N ALA A 768 -16.68 73.11 51.95
CA ALA A 768 -15.54 73.97 52.31
C ALA A 768 -14.90 73.55 53.64
N VAL A 769 -13.65 73.96 53.89
CA VAL A 769 -12.89 73.62 55.10
C VAL A 769 -12.06 74.82 55.60
N THR A 770 -11.82 74.94 56.91
CA THR A 770 -10.96 75.98 57.52
C THR A 770 -9.90 75.40 58.46
N PHE A 771 -8.76 76.11 58.61
CA PHE A 771 -7.61 75.69 59.41
C PHE A 771 -7.15 76.80 60.38
N GLN A 772 -6.64 76.42 61.57
CA GLN A 772 -6.11 77.30 62.64
C GLN A 772 -4.68 76.90 63.05
N ALA A 773 -3.87 77.81 63.63
CA ALA A 773 -2.48 77.53 64.02
C ALA A 773 -2.35 76.61 65.26
N ARG A 774 -1.26 75.83 65.37
CA ARG A 774 -0.92 74.96 66.52
C ARG A 774 -0.06 75.68 67.58
N GLU A 775 -0.36 75.49 68.86
CA GLU A 775 0.46 75.97 70.00
C GLU A 775 1.61 74.98 70.36
N GLN A 776 2.80 75.47 70.79
CA GLN A 776 4.00 74.66 71.13
C GLN A 776 4.34 74.69 72.64
N GLN A 777 4.82 73.56 73.22
CA GLN A 777 5.19 73.41 74.65
C GLN A 777 6.67 72.94 74.84
N PRO A 778 7.44 73.42 75.86
CA PRO A 778 8.90 73.22 75.98
C PRO A 778 9.37 71.97 76.76
N THR A 779 10.58 71.47 76.42
CA THR A 779 11.25 70.22 76.88
C THR A 779 12.10 70.34 78.16
N PRO A 780 12.24 69.29 79.01
CA PRO A 780 13.22 69.22 80.10
C PRO A 780 14.48 68.33 79.83
N ALA A 781 15.53 68.55 80.64
CA ALA A 781 16.93 68.08 80.52
C ALA A 781 17.26 66.78 81.33
N PRO A 782 18.47 66.14 81.16
CA PRO A 782 18.70 64.70 81.38
C PRO A 782 19.42 64.31 82.70
N THR A 783 19.45 63.00 83.01
CA THR A 783 20.22 62.40 84.13
C THR A 783 21.03 61.14 83.70
N PRO A 784 22.25 60.89 84.25
CA PRO A 784 23.23 59.88 83.76
C PRO A 784 23.26 58.52 84.53
N PRO A 785 24.15 57.54 84.17
CA PRO A 785 23.84 56.10 84.16
C PRO A 785 24.52 55.23 85.25
N THR A 786 24.14 53.93 85.30
CA THR A 786 24.90 52.84 85.96
C THR A 786 24.59 51.49 85.25
N PRO A 787 25.53 50.51 85.14
CA PRO A 787 25.65 49.63 83.96
C PRO A 787 25.55 48.10 84.21
N SER A 788 25.72 47.32 83.12
CA SER A 788 26.04 45.87 82.98
C SER A 788 24.84 44.94 82.80
N ALA A 789 24.76 43.97 81.88
CA ALA A 789 25.58 43.40 80.79
C ALA A 789 24.60 42.68 79.83
N GLY A 790 24.84 42.40 78.56
CA GLY A 790 26.00 42.52 77.70
C GLY A 790 25.70 41.80 76.37
N GLY A 791 26.49 42.12 75.35
CA GLY A 791 26.84 41.21 74.24
C GLY A 791 25.87 41.09 73.07
N GLY A 792 26.17 41.78 71.96
CA GLY A 792 25.55 41.49 70.66
C GLY A 792 25.74 42.54 69.56
N SER A 793 26.98 43.00 69.36
CA SER A 793 27.50 43.90 68.31
C SER A 793 27.13 43.55 66.84
N PRO A 794 27.41 44.43 65.84
CA PRO A 794 27.12 45.87 65.82
C PRO A 794 26.81 46.52 64.42
N TYR A 795 26.42 47.81 64.46
CA TYR A 795 26.59 48.92 63.47
C TYR A 795 25.81 48.92 62.13
N THR A 796 24.73 49.73 62.01
CA THR A 796 24.57 51.11 61.45
C THR A 796 24.54 51.18 59.91
N GLY A 797 23.55 51.79 59.24
CA GLY A 797 23.07 53.18 59.37
C GLY A 797 23.85 54.06 58.37
N ASP A 798 23.33 54.98 57.59
CA ASP A 798 22.02 55.63 57.41
C ASP A 798 22.14 56.31 56.02
N SER A 799 21.13 56.30 55.15
CA SER A 799 20.19 57.40 55.08
C SER A 799 18.96 57.06 54.24
N THR A 800 17.81 57.38 54.83
CA THR A 800 16.54 57.83 54.24
C THR A 800 15.53 56.83 53.64
N PRO A 801 14.22 57.12 53.81
CA PRO A 801 13.20 56.09 54.07
C PRO A 801 12.04 56.01 53.05
N LEU A 802 11.51 54.78 52.92
CA LEU A 802 10.11 54.33 52.66
C LEU A 802 9.38 54.75 51.36
N PRO A 803 8.37 53.98 50.86
CA PRO A 803 7.84 52.66 51.27
C PRO A 803 7.98 51.56 50.15
N LEU A 804 8.16 50.26 50.47
CA LEU A 804 7.15 49.19 50.75
C LEU A 804 6.01 49.06 49.71
N LEU A 805 5.60 47.87 49.25
CA LEU A 805 6.16 46.52 49.26
C LEU A 805 5.36 45.67 48.26
N THR A 806 6.11 44.83 47.58
CA THR A 806 5.82 43.73 46.66
C THR A 806 5.05 42.56 47.28
N ALA A 807 4.34 41.79 46.44
CA ALA A 807 4.34 40.32 46.39
C ALA A 807 3.60 39.91 45.09
N LEU A 808 3.95 38.90 44.28
CA LEU A 808 4.72 37.68 44.52
C LEU A 808 5.04 37.08 43.13
N LEU A 809 6.31 36.76 42.83
CA LEU A 809 6.67 35.82 41.75
C LEU A 809 7.96 35.11 42.17
N LEU A 810 7.85 33.79 42.30
CA LEU A 810 8.86 32.88 42.83
C LEU A 810 9.74 32.32 41.71
N ALA A 811 11.04 32.62 41.86
CA ALA A 811 12.19 31.70 41.87
C ALA A 811 12.66 30.92 40.62
N GLY A 812 13.96 31.16 40.33
CA GLY A 812 14.98 30.17 39.96
C GLY A 812 15.39 30.20 38.48
N GLY A 813 16.62 30.46 38.05
CA GLY A 813 17.91 30.68 38.70
C GLY A 813 18.99 30.52 37.62
N ALA A 814 19.82 31.55 37.39
CA ALA A 814 21.09 31.48 36.66
C ALA A 814 22.19 30.91 37.62
N ALA A 815 23.40 30.48 37.27
CA ALA A 815 24.26 30.75 36.12
C ALA A 815 25.43 29.73 36.07
N ALA A 816 25.98 29.54 34.85
CA ALA A 816 27.39 29.52 34.45
C ALA A 816 28.50 28.90 35.34
N ILE A 817 29.42 28.11 34.71
CA ILE A 817 30.88 28.39 34.55
C ILE A 817 31.76 27.12 34.34
N LEU A 818 32.47 27.13 33.19
CA LEU A 818 33.82 26.63 32.82
C LEU A 818 34.27 25.13 32.90
N ARG A 819 34.87 24.73 31.76
CA ARG A 819 36.16 24.01 31.51
C ARG A 819 36.20 22.49 31.26
N ARG A 820 36.37 22.16 29.96
CA ARG A 820 37.49 21.45 29.29
C ARG A 820 38.06 20.13 29.88
N ARG A 821 38.22 19.17 28.95
CA ARG A 821 39.05 17.93 28.92
C ARG A 821 38.39 16.76 29.67
N ARG A 822 38.20 15.56 29.09
CA ARG A 822 38.78 14.86 27.94
C ARG A 822 37.68 14.18 27.14
#